data_AF-A0AAN6D704-F1
#
_entry.id   AF-A0AAN6D704-F1
#
_cell.length_a   1.000
_cell.length_b   1.000
_cell.length_c   1.000
_cell.angle_alpha   90.00
_cell.angle_beta   90.00
_cell.angle_gamma   90.00
#
_symmetry.space_group_name_H-M   'P 1'
#
loop_
_entity.id
_entity.type
_entity.pdbx_description
1 polymer ?
#
loop_
_entity_poly.entity_id
_entity_poly.type
_entity_poly.pdbx_seq_one_letter_code
_entity_poly.pdbx_strand_id
1 'polypeptide(L)'
;MFSALVRSPGLKPFMRRVHTGDTVSIKNLRYCGLINGRRMPLSLSTDLITDFGQASTDDDLRYSINYAVLSRDLRSFEKKYSHNSFRSLLQLGEGIFNEVLFSTNCKRATLTLTMDHPDCDVAVEMSRDKSDRPKITLRLDNLGVDTIIGVFKEERLAKQPVVLNLALDLAGEFSVDSIVSSAKNYVSRSQFKTVEALALNVAKLAFQAAENARHCKVSVLKPKAIDETDGVGVSVARSRADVQRQPLVDSQSSDYVPNLSKTAIVRDGKHTVYLAVGSNQGSQLTNINIALDELAKRNINVRATSSLFRSAPMYYSNQPDFVNGCVKVETELRPQDLLKQIKEIEYEVLGRVKHFDNGPRPIDLDIILYDEAIYNSADLTIPHISMLERPFVLAPLCQLVPPDMLHPVTAEPIHSHWHQLRKTTRADDLQPVIPISGARMLPYGSRTLLMSILNVTPDSFSDGAASNLEIGHTLSRVERMAAAGVDIVDLGGCSTRPGSEQVSEAEELDRVLPVLEQIRKQFPELVVSVDTYRAEVARASVQLGADIINDVSGGLLDDKMYEFVAQSGVGYVLGHMRGNIATMNALSNYDEVAPGEVKQFSDYSPVMGGVCRELGVAIEKMQEAGVRRWQVIIDPGLGFAKKTEHNLELIRDLKKLAQYRQLSLETGQYVSFDDVALLMGPSRKQFIGGITGKPPKDRVFGTAAAVSACIANGADIVRVHDFEPMKDVALVADSIYRTL
;
A
#
# COMPACT_ATOMS: atom_id res chain seq x y z
N MET A 1 0.94 54.47 -38.23
CA MET A 1 -0.37 55.13 -38.11
C MET A 1 -0.62 55.36 -36.64
N PHE A 2 -0.44 56.59 -36.13
CA PHE A 2 -1.51 57.61 -35.99
C PHE A 2 -2.70 57.06 -35.18
N SER A 3 -3.23 57.66 -34.12
CA SER A 3 -3.02 58.96 -33.45
C SER A 3 -3.92 58.95 -32.19
N ALA A 4 -3.45 59.37 -31.02
CA ALA A 4 -3.68 60.71 -30.44
C ALA A 4 -5.00 60.88 -29.66
N LEU A 5 -4.88 61.30 -28.39
CA LEU A 5 -5.30 62.60 -27.80
C LEU A 5 -5.47 62.42 -26.26
N VAL A 6 -5.13 63.32 -25.32
CA VAL A 6 -4.39 64.60 -25.25
C VAL A 6 -4.43 65.06 -23.77
N ARG A 7 -3.35 65.74 -23.31
CA ARG A 7 -3.21 66.73 -22.20
C ARG A 7 -3.04 66.33 -20.71
N SER A 8 -1.87 66.74 -20.21
CA SER A 8 -1.37 67.10 -18.86
C SER A 8 -2.33 68.04 -18.05
N PRO A 9 -2.18 68.31 -16.71
CA PRO A 9 -0.90 68.54 -16.00
C PRO A 9 -0.80 68.15 -14.50
N GLY A 10 0.43 68.23 -13.96
CA GLY A 10 0.68 68.57 -12.55
C GLY A 10 1.09 67.42 -11.63
N LEU A 11 2.40 67.26 -11.46
CA LEU A 11 2.99 66.48 -10.38
C LEU A 11 2.50 66.98 -9.01
N LYS A 12 1.76 66.13 -8.29
CA LYS A 12 1.84 66.05 -6.82
C LYS A 12 2.80 64.91 -6.50
N PRO A 13 3.80 65.08 -5.63
CA PRO A 13 4.59 63.94 -5.18
C PRO A 13 3.64 63.04 -4.38
N PHE A 14 3.37 61.86 -4.92
CA PHE A 14 2.83 60.75 -4.15
C PHE A 14 3.93 60.34 -3.16
N MET A 15 4.02 61.04 -2.02
CA MET A 15 4.68 60.48 -0.85
C MET A 15 3.88 59.24 -0.48
N ARG A 16 4.35 58.07 -0.96
CA ARG A 16 4.06 56.80 -0.29
C ARG A 16 4.47 57.00 1.16
N ARG A 17 3.50 57.15 2.07
CA ARG A 17 3.71 56.92 3.49
C ARG A 17 4.20 55.48 3.60
N VAL A 18 5.49 55.30 3.75
CA VAL A 18 6.06 54.06 4.28
C VAL A 18 5.48 53.97 5.68
N HIS A 19 4.63 52.98 5.94
CA HIS A 19 4.28 52.61 7.30
C HIS A 19 5.53 51.98 7.92
N THR A 20 6.38 52.79 8.55
CA THR A 20 7.41 52.28 9.44
C THR A 20 6.70 51.74 10.68
N GLY A 21 6.77 50.41 10.85
CA GLY A 21 6.27 49.66 12.00
C GLY A 21 7.40 49.44 13.00
N ASP A 22 8.17 50.49 13.30
CA ASP A 22 9.34 50.37 14.14
C ASP A 22 8.92 50.02 15.57
N THR A 23 9.69 49.15 16.23
CA THR A 23 9.29 48.57 17.52
C THR A 23 10.35 48.81 18.58
N VAL A 24 9.92 49.31 19.74
CA VAL A 24 10.75 49.36 20.96
C VAL A 24 10.28 48.27 21.90
N SER A 25 11.17 47.32 22.22
CA SER A 25 10.86 46.16 23.04
C SER A 25 11.49 46.25 24.44
N ILE A 26 10.68 46.00 25.48
CA ILE A 26 11.15 45.66 26.82
C ILE A 26 10.83 44.19 27.03
N LYS A 27 11.82 43.38 27.42
CA LYS A 27 11.63 41.94 27.63
C LYS A 27 11.94 41.55 29.07
N ASN A 28 11.09 40.69 29.62
CA ASN A 28 11.26 40.01 30.90
C ASN A 28 11.57 40.91 32.09
N LEU A 29 10.89 42.06 32.17
CA LEU A 29 10.98 42.95 33.32
C LEU A 29 10.29 42.28 34.52
N ARG A 30 11.04 42.00 35.58
CA ARG A 30 10.48 41.49 36.83
C ARG A 30 9.51 42.51 37.43
N TYR A 31 8.30 42.06 37.72
CA TYR A 31 7.20 42.87 38.22
C TYR A 31 6.46 42.12 39.34
N CYS A 32 6.07 42.78 40.43
CA CYS A 32 5.26 42.16 41.48
C CYS A 32 3.88 42.83 41.57
N GLY A 33 2.84 42.15 41.07
CA GLY A 33 1.46 42.64 41.12
C GLY A 33 0.72 42.18 42.38
N LEU A 34 -0.21 43.00 42.88
CA LEU A 34 -1.18 42.59 43.91
C LEU A 34 -2.51 42.23 43.22
N ILE A 35 -2.80 40.93 43.09
CA ILE A 35 -3.98 40.40 42.40
C ILE A 35 -4.79 39.56 43.40
N ASN A 36 -6.10 39.85 43.54
CA ASN A 36 -6.98 39.27 44.55
C ASN A 36 -6.36 39.15 45.96
N GLY A 37 -5.67 40.22 46.40
CA GLY A 37 -5.02 40.31 47.71
C GLY A 37 -3.73 39.50 47.86
N ARG A 38 -3.25 38.84 46.81
CA ARG A 38 -2.00 38.07 46.81
C ARG A 38 -0.93 38.78 45.98
N ARG A 39 0.30 38.84 46.52
CA ARG A 39 1.46 39.30 45.76
C ARG A 39 1.92 38.19 44.83
N MET A 40 1.93 38.47 43.53
CA MET A 40 2.31 37.52 42.50
C MET A 40 3.56 38.02 41.76
N PRO A 41 4.66 37.25 41.73
CA PRO A 41 5.77 37.55 40.85
C PRO A 41 5.33 37.32 39.40
N LEU A 42 5.58 38.32 38.56
CA LEU A 42 5.25 38.34 37.15
C LEU A 42 6.48 38.74 36.34
N SER A 43 6.52 38.28 35.09
CA SER A 43 7.42 38.78 34.07
C SER A 43 6.63 39.63 33.09
N LEU A 44 7.08 40.86 32.85
CA LEU A 44 6.44 41.80 31.94
C LEU A 44 7.31 42.00 30.71
N SER A 45 6.74 41.75 29.53
CA SER A 45 7.33 42.16 28.25
C SER A 45 6.37 43.08 27.51
N THR A 46 6.89 44.09 26.82
CA THR A 46 6.08 45.00 26.01
C THR A 46 6.78 45.40 24.73
N ASP A 47 6.04 45.46 23.64
CA ASP A 47 6.46 45.95 22.33
C ASP A 47 5.65 47.20 21.99
N LEU A 48 6.32 48.33 21.81
CA LEU A 48 5.72 49.62 21.49
C LEU A 48 6.00 49.95 20.02
N ILE A 49 4.94 49.94 19.20
CA ILE A 49 5.05 50.30 17.79
C ILE A 49 4.98 51.82 17.65
N THR A 50 6.04 52.39 17.08
CA THR A 50 6.22 53.82 16.85
C THR A 50 6.88 54.07 15.49
N ASP A 51 7.08 55.33 15.16
CA ASP A 51 7.86 55.77 14.00
C ASP A 51 9.01 56.63 14.54
N PHE A 52 10.23 56.10 14.51
CA PHE A 52 11.42 56.83 14.96
C PHE A 52 12.29 57.32 13.80
N GLY A 53 11.73 57.41 12.58
CA GLY A 53 12.45 57.86 11.39
C GLY A 53 13.08 59.25 11.55
N GLN A 54 12.38 60.18 12.20
CA GLN A 54 12.93 61.50 12.54
C GLN A 54 14.04 61.43 13.59
N ALA A 55 13.87 60.62 14.65
CA ALA A 55 14.91 60.42 15.66
C ALA A 55 16.19 59.80 15.06
N SER A 56 16.05 58.89 14.09
CA SER A 56 17.20 58.23 13.44
C SER A 56 17.91 59.13 12.44
N THR A 57 17.19 60.07 11.83
CA THR A 57 17.75 61.00 10.83
C THR A 57 18.48 62.17 11.50
N ASP A 58 17.88 62.73 12.55
CA ASP A 58 18.35 63.96 13.19
C ASP A 58 19.04 63.73 14.55
N ASP A 59 19.21 62.48 14.97
CA ASP A 59 19.72 62.05 16.30
C ASP A 59 19.03 62.78 17.47
N ASP A 60 17.71 62.93 17.36
CA ASP A 60 16.90 63.72 18.29
C ASP A 60 15.99 62.84 19.16
N LEU A 61 16.32 62.78 20.45
CA LEU A 61 15.60 62.02 21.46
C LEU A 61 14.12 62.41 21.61
N ARG A 62 13.68 63.60 21.17
CA ARG A 62 12.28 64.04 21.25
C ARG A 62 11.32 63.20 20.41
N TYR A 63 11.83 62.56 19.36
CA TYR A 63 11.05 61.71 18.45
C TYR A 63 11.24 60.21 18.75
N SER A 64 11.98 59.86 19.80
CA SER A 64 12.21 58.49 20.26
C SER A 64 11.38 58.17 21.50
N ILE A 65 11.11 56.89 21.74
CA ILE A 65 10.51 56.43 23.00
C ILE A 65 11.61 56.31 24.05
N ASN A 66 11.52 57.13 25.10
CA ASN A 66 12.44 57.05 26.23
C ASN A 66 12.10 55.86 27.13
N TYR A 67 12.75 54.73 26.88
CA TYR A 67 12.58 53.49 27.65
C TYR A 67 13.02 53.61 29.13
N ALA A 68 13.89 54.57 29.48
CA ALA A 68 14.27 54.82 30.87
C ALA A 68 13.13 55.47 31.67
N VAL A 69 12.40 56.41 31.04
CA VAL A 69 11.17 56.99 31.62
C VAL A 69 10.08 55.92 31.73
N LEU A 70 9.89 55.10 30.69
CA LEU A 70 8.92 54.01 30.71
C LEU A 70 9.20 52.99 31.84
N SER A 71 10.46 52.61 32.05
CA SER A 71 10.85 51.73 33.15
C SER A 71 10.57 52.34 34.52
N ARG A 72 10.82 53.64 34.69
CA ARG A 72 10.50 54.38 35.92
C ARG A 72 9.00 54.46 36.16
N ASP A 73 8.21 54.72 35.12
CA ASP A 73 6.76 54.86 35.22
C ASP A 73 6.10 53.50 35.53
N LEU A 74 6.61 52.39 34.97
CA LEU A 74 6.21 51.03 35.35
C LEU A 74 6.48 50.73 36.84
N ARG A 75 7.66 51.09 37.36
CA ARG A 75 7.98 50.94 38.79
C ARG A 75 7.14 51.87 39.68
N SER A 76 6.78 53.04 39.17
CA SER A 76 5.93 53.99 39.90
C SER A 76 4.49 53.49 39.97
N PHE A 77 3.98 52.90 38.88
CA PHE A 77 2.70 52.22 38.83
C PHE A 77 2.68 51.02 39.81
N GLU A 78 3.72 50.19 39.84
CA GLU A 78 3.87 49.09 40.80
C GLU A 78 3.78 49.60 42.25
N LYS A 79 4.51 50.66 42.59
CA LYS A 79 4.46 51.28 43.94
C LYS A 79 3.09 51.86 44.25
N LYS A 80 2.47 52.57 43.30
CA LYS A 80 1.14 53.20 43.45
C LYS A 80 0.06 52.17 43.77
N TYR A 81 0.13 50.99 43.15
CA TYR A 81 -0.83 49.90 43.34
C TYR A 81 -0.32 48.79 44.27
N SER A 82 0.72 49.05 45.06
CA SER A 82 1.29 48.08 46.02
C SER A 82 0.34 47.72 47.18
N HIS A 83 -0.69 48.54 47.42
CA HIS A 83 -1.71 48.37 48.46
C HIS A 83 -3.16 48.24 47.91
N ASN A 84 -3.36 48.46 46.61
CA ASN A 84 -4.66 48.37 45.95
C ASN A 84 -4.67 47.15 45.03
N SER A 85 -5.47 46.14 45.37
CA SER A 85 -5.51 44.89 44.62
C SER A 85 -6.30 45.05 43.32
N PHE A 86 -5.71 44.61 42.21
CA PHE A 86 -6.48 44.30 41.00
C PHE A 86 -7.28 43.01 41.20
N ARG A 87 -8.41 42.87 40.50
CA ARG A 87 -9.27 41.67 40.56
C ARG A 87 -8.79 40.55 39.65
N SER A 88 -8.05 40.88 38.60
CA SER A 88 -7.58 39.94 37.57
C SER A 88 -6.29 40.43 36.92
N LEU A 89 -5.59 39.51 36.24
CA LEU A 89 -4.46 39.84 35.37
C LEU A 89 -4.87 40.77 34.22
N LEU A 90 -6.09 40.60 33.72
CA LEU A 90 -6.64 41.45 32.68
C LEU A 90 -6.75 42.90 33.15
N GLN A 91 -7.32 43.12 34.35
CA GLN A 91 -7.47 44.46 34.91
C GLN A 91 -6.11 45.12 35.20
N LEU A 92 -5.13 44.34 35.67
CA LEU A 92 -3.76 44.81 35.85
C LEU A 92 -3.15 45.24 34.50
N GLY A 93 -3.30 44.41 33.47
CA GLY A 93 -2.82 44.71 32.12
C GLY A 93 -3.46 45.97 31.53
N GLU A 94 -4.78 46.13 31.65
CA GLU A 94 -5.49 47.34 31.23
C GLU A 94 -4.99 48.60 31.97
N GLY A 95 -4.72 48.49 33.27
CA GLY A 95 -4.12 49.57 34.06
C GLY A 95 -2.75 49.99 33.52
N ILE A 96 -1.89 49.01 33.21
CA ILE A 96 -0.56 49.25 32.61
C ILE A 96 -0.69 49.90 31.22
N PHE A 97 -1.63 49.46 30.38
CA PHE A 97 -1.89 50.11 29.09
C PHE A 97 -2.26 51.58 29.24
N ASN A 98 -3.24 51.87 30.09
CA ASN A 98 -3.85 53.19 30.18
C ASN A 98 -2.94 54.20 30.89
N GLU A 99 -2.25 53.80 31.96
CA GLU A 99 -1.44 54.72 32.76
C GLU A 99 0.03 54.78 32.33
N VAL A 100 0.55 53.74 31.68
CA VAL A 100 2.00 53.62 31.44
C VAL A 100 2.36 53.48 29.96
N LEU A 101 1.72 52.58 29.21
CA LEU A 101 2.11 52.39 27.81
C LEU A 101 1.59 53.52 26.92
N PHE A 102 0.34 53.97 27.11
CA PHE A 102 -0.26 55.04 26.31
C PHE A 102 0.02 56.47 26.80
N SER A 103 0.74 56.64 27.91
CA SER A 103 1.39 57.92 28.23
C SER A 103 2.57 58.22 27.27
N THR A 104 3.06 57.21 26.54
CA THR A 104 4.10 57.36 25.52
C THR A 104 3.53 57.69 24.12
N ASN A 105 4.38 58.16 23.20
CA ASN A 105 3.99 58.49 21.82
C ASN A 105 3.81 57.26 20.89
N CYS A 106 3.59 56.06 21.43
CA CYS A 106 3.35 54.86 20.61
C CYS A 106 1.98 54.90 19.90
N LYS A 107 1.84 54.18 18.78
CA LYS A 107 0.57 54.02 18.05
C LYS A 107 -0.17 52.76 18.50
N ARG A 108 0.58 51.67 18.66
CA ARG A 108 0.14 50.36 19.14
C ARG A 108 1.08 49.91 20.26
N ALA A 109 0.53 49.18 21.22
CA ALA A 109 1.32 48.49 22.21
C ALA A 109 0.85 47.04 22.35
N THR A 110 1.81 46.13 22.54
CA THR A 110 1.56 44.75 22.95
C THR A 110 2.18 44.55 24.32
N LEU A 111 1.43 44.00 25.27
CA LEU A 111 1.86 43.68 26.62
C LEU A 111 1.70 42.18 26.83
N THR A 112 2.76 41.51 27.27
CA THR A 112 2.74 40.12 27.70
C THR A 112 3.04 40.06 29.19
N LEU A 113 2.10 39.53 29.95
CA LEU A 113 2.28 39.22 31.37
C LEU A 113 2.44 37.70 31.52
N THR A 114 3.61 37.27 31.95
CA THR A 114 3.92 35.87 32.25
C THR A 114 3.86 35.63 33.75
N MET A 115 3.29 34.51 34.17
CA MET A 115 3.25 34.08 35.56
C MET A 115 3.61 32.60 35.67
N ASP A 116 4.24 32.25 36.79
CA ASP A 116 4.50 30.86 37.15
C ASP A 116 3.20 30.24 37.69
N HIS A 117 2.73 29.17 37.04
CA HIS A 117 1.64 28.33 37.55
C HIS A 117 2.20 26.93 37.83
N PRO A 118 1.77 26.24 38.91
CA PRO A 118 2.36 24.95 39.32
C PRO A 118 2.34 23.86 38.24
N ASP A 119 1.38 23.93 37.31
CA ASP A 119 1.14 22.90 36.29
C ASP A 119 1.60 23.29 34.87
N CYS A 120 1.82 24.58 34.58
CA CYS A 120 2.12 25.05 33.21
C CYS A 120 2.66 26.48 33.20
N ASP A 121 3.22 26.90 32.07
CA ASP A 121 3.60 28.29 31.84
C ASP A 121 2.38 29.09 31.38
N VAL A 122 2.10 30.22 32.05
CA VAL A 122 0.92 31.04 31.73
C VAL A 122 1.37 32.40 31.22
N ALA A 123 0.92 32.74 30.01
CA ALA A 123 1.14 34.05 29.42
C ALA A 123 -0.18 34.69 28.99
N VAL A 124 -0.41 35.92 29.42
CA VAL A 124 -1.53 36.74 28.96
C VAL A 124 -0.96 37.80 28.05
N GLU A 125 -1.22 37.67 26.75
CA GLU A 125 -0.88 38.68 25.76
C GLU A 125 -2.08 39.58 25.52
N MET A 126 -1.84 40.88 25.54
CA MET A 126 -2.81 41.90 25.24
C MET A 126 -2.21 42.80 24.18
N SER A 127 -2.93 43.06 23.10
CA SER A 127 -2.48 43.98 22.05
C SER A 127 -3.59 44.94 21.67
N ARG A 128 -3.25 46.23 21.55
CA ARG A 128 -4.24 47.29 21.34
C ARG A 128 -3.64 48.49 20.62
N ASP A 129 -4.40 49.02 19.65
CA ASP A 129 -4.23 50.38 19.12
C ASP A 129 -4.87 51.40 20.07
N LYS A 130 -4.32 52.61 20.20
CA LYS A 130 -4.78 53.63 21.17
C LYS A 130 -6.32 53.81 21.20
N SER A 131 -7.00 53.72 20.06
CA SER A 131 -8.46 53.89 19.90
C SER A 131 -9.32 52.63 20.11
N ASP A 132 -8.73 51.44 20.15
CA ASP A 132 -9.48 50.19 19.96
C ASP A 132 -9.68 49.42 21.27
N ARG A 133 -10.48 48.36 21.29
CA ARG A 133 -10.52 47.42 22.44
C ARG A 133 -9.31 46.48 22.37
N PRO A 134 -8.74 46.05 23.51
CA PRO A 134 -7.60 45.15 23.49
C PRO A 134 -8.01 43.77 22.96
N LYS A 135 -7.19 43.23 22.04
CA LYS A 135 -7.20 41.80 21.72
C LYS A 135 -6.46 41.08 22.85
N ILE A 136 -7.13 40.12 23.49
CA ILE A 136 -6.59 39.37 24.63
C ILE A 136 -6.40 37.93 24.19
N THR A 137 -5.18 37.42 24.34
CA THR A 137 -4.82 36.03 24.07
C THR A 137 -4.25 35.42 25.34
N LEU A 138 -4.94 34.43 25.91
CA LEU A 138 -4.39 33.60 26.99
C LEU A 138 -3.62 32.43 26.38
N ARG A 139 -2.36 32.26 26.78
CA ARG A 139 -1.54 31.10 26.47
C ARG A 139 -1.24 30.30 27.71
N LEU A 140 -1.42 28.99 27.60
CA LEU A 140 -1.04 27.98 28.58
C LEU A 140 -0.06 27.06 27.84
N ASP A 141 1.22 27.16 28.13
CA ASP A 141 2.26 26.36 27.49
C ASP A 141 2.79 25.30 28.47
N ASN A 142 3.25 24.16 27.96
CA ASN A 142 3.88 23.09 28.74
C ASN A 142 3.00 22.42 29.82
N LEU A 143 1.68 22.33 29.61
CA LEU A 143 0.80 21.62 30.55
C LEU A 143 0.99 20.10 30.41
N GLY A 144 1.76 19.51 31.31
CA GLY A 144 2.04 18.06 31.36
C GLY A 144 0.90 17.26 31.96
N VAL A 145 0.40 16.25 31.24
CA VAL A 145 -0.66 15.35 31.73
C VAL A 145 -0.39 13.93 31.29
N ASP A 146 -0.61 12.97 32.18
CA ASP A 146 -0.51 11.55 31.85
C ASP A 146 -1.86 10.99 31.41
N THR A 147 -1.92 10.36 30.24
CA THR A 147 -3.14 9.77 29.67
C THR A 147 -2.82 8.50 28.88
N ILE A 148 -3.83 7.68 28.60
CA ILE A 148 -3.66 6.50 27.74
C ILE A 148 -3.88 6.94 26.29
N ILE A 149 -2.82 6.91 25.48
CA ILE A 149 -2.83 7.42 24.10
C ILE A 149 -1.86 6.67 23.17
N GLY A 150 -2.39 6.17 22.05
CA GLY A 150 -1.59 5.46 21.04
C GLY A 150 -2.38 4.44 20.24
N VAL A 151 -1.79 4.00 19.12
CA VAL A 151 -2.38 3.05 18.18
C VAL A 151 -1.96 1.62 18.54
N PHE A 152 -0.74 1.45 19.05
CA PHE A 152 -0.20 0.14 19.38
C PHE A 152 -0.76 -0.41 20.70
N LYS A 153 -0.72 -1.74 20.88
CA LYS A 153 -1.27 -2.42 22.07
C LYS A 153 -0.54 -2.00 23.34
N GLU A 154 0.78 -1.90 23.29
CA GLU A 154 1.65 -1.54 24.41
C GLU A 154 1.38 -0.11 24.91
N GLU A 155 1.17 0.83 23.98
CA GLU A 155 0.80 2.22 24.26
C GLU A 155 -0.56 2.35 25.00
N ARG A 156 -1.39 1.31 24.96
CA ARG A 156 -2.73 1.31 25.56
C ARG A 156 -2.81 0.63 26.92
N LEU A 157 -1.70 0.06 27.40
CA LEU A 157 -1.64 -0.64 28.70
C LEU A 157 -1.18 0.26 29.85
N ALA A 158 -0.48 1.36 29.55
CA ALA A 158 0.05 2.28 30.55
C ALA A 158 -0.23 3.74 30.18
N LYS A 159 -0.36 4.60 31.19
CA LYS A 159 -0.43 6.05 30.97
C LYS A 159 0.91 6.55 30.45
N GLN A 160 0.85 7.43 29.48
CA GLN A 160 2.00 8.07 28.85
C GLN A 160 1.91 9.58 29.05
N PRO A 161 3.05 10.27 29.17
CA PRO A 161 3.09 11.71 29.29
C PRO A 161 2.70 12.36 27.95
N VAL A 162 1.85 13.38 28.02
CA VAL A 162 1.59 14.31 26.91
C VAL A 162 1.74 15.74 27.40
N VAL A 163 2.14 16.63 26.50
CA VAL A 163 2.29 18.06 26.77
C VAL A 163 1.25 18.83 25.97
N LEU A 164 0.42 19.62 26.66
CA LEU A 164 -0.64 20.43 26.07
C LEU A 164 -0.21 21.91 26.02
N ASN A 165 -0.44 22.54 24.87
CA ASN A 165 -0.34 23.99 24.71
C ASN A 165 -1.69 24.53 24.26
N LEU A 166 -2.24 25.54 24.94
CA LEU A 166 -3.52 26.17 24.62
C LEU A 166 -3.29 27.66 24.36
N ALA A 167 -3.91 28.20 23.32
CA ALA A 167 -4.03 29.63 23.07
C ALA A 167 -5.50 29.99 22.85
N LEU A 168 -6.07 30.85 23.69
CA LEU A 168 -7.45 31.29 23.62
C LEU A 168 -7.53 32.80 23.33
N ASP A 169 -8.25 33.17 22.28
CA ASP A 169 -8.63 34.55 22.01
C ASP A 169 -9.88 34.89 22.84
N LEU A 170 -9.71 35.73 23.85
CA LEU A 170 -10.71 36.07 24.86
C LEU A 170 -11.33 37.44 24.62
N ALA A 171 -12.61 37.59 25.00
CA ALA A 171 -13.35 38.85 24.91
C ALA A 171 -13.67 39.48 26.29
N GLY A 172 -13.09 38.98 27.38
CA GLY A 172 -13.36 39.45 28.76
C GLY A 172 -12.59 38.68 29.84
N GLU A 173 -13.12 38.65 31.06
CA GLU A 173 -12.54 37.95 32.23
C GLU A 173 -12.44 36.44 32.06
N PHE A 174 -11.48 35.81 32.74
CA PHE A 174 -11.21 34.38 32.66
C PHE A 174 -10.59 33.84 33.95
N SER A 175 -10.67 32.52 34.14
CA SER A 175 -10.01 31.80 35.24
C SER A 175 -9.01 30.79 34.68
N VAL A 176 -7.72 31.03 34.92
CA VAL A 176 -6.65 30.10 34.54
C VAL A 176 -6.85 28.75 35.21
N ASP A 177 -7.09 28.74 36.52
CA ASP A 177 -7.31 27.51 37.31
C ASP A 177 -8.46 26.66 36.77
N SER A 178 -9.57 27.29 36.35
CA SER A 178 -10.73 26.59 35.77
C SER A 178 -10.36 25.90 34.46
N ILE A 179 -9.65 26.60 33.55
CA ILE A 179 -9.26 26.06 32.25
C ILE A 179 -8.24 24.94 32.42
N VAL A 180 -7.20 25.15 33.24
CA VAL A 180 -6.16 24.16 33.52
C VAL A 180 -6.75 22.91 34.19
N SER A 181 -7.56 23.10 35.25
CA SER A 181 -8.18 21.97 35.96
C SER A 181 -9.14 21.19 35.08
N SER A 182 -9.92 21.88 34.23
CA SER A 182 -10.86 21.22 33.31
C SER A 182 -10.11 20.38 32.27
N ALA A 183 -9.06 20.94 31.66
CA ALA A 183 -8.22 20.20 30.71
C ALA A 183 -7.52 19.01 31.39
N LYS A 184 -6.83 19.24 32.52
CA LYS A 184 -6.07 18.20 33.23
C LYS A 184 -6.96 17.06 33.73
N ASN A 185 -8.11 17.37 34.34
CA ASN A 185 -9.04 16.36 34.84
C ASN A 185 -9.67 15.53 33.73
N TYR A 186 -9.97 16.15 32.59
CA TYR A 186 -10.47 15.41 31.44
C TYR A 186 -9.39 14.50 30.86
N VAL A 187 -8.25 15.08 30.46
CA VAL A 187 -7.16 14.34 29.80
C VAL A 187 -6.65 13.18 30.67
N SER A 188 -6.49 13.38 31.97
CA SER A 188 -6.00 12.33 32.89
C SER A 188 -6.97 11.17 33.10
N ARG A 189 -8.27 11.37 32.81
CA ARG A 189 -9.34 10.37 32.93
C ARG A 189 -9.79 9.79 31.60
N SER A 190 -9.33 10.35 30.48
CA SER A 190 -9.70 9.90 29.15
C SER A 190 -8.79 8.80 28.62
N GLN A 191 -9.31 8.04 27.65
CA GLN A 191 -8.59 7.07 26.85
C GLN A 191 -8.77 7.43 25.38
N PHE A 192 -7.74 8.00 24.75
CA PHE A 192 -7.82 8.45 23.36
C PHE A 192 -7.05 7.51 22.44
N LYS A 193 -7.59 7.24 21.24
CA LYS A 193 -6.84 6.53 20.20
C LYS A 193 -5.80 7.43 19.54
N THR A 194 -6.14 8.71 19.32
CA THR A 194 -5.31 9.63 18.54
C THR A 194 -5.16 10.99 19.22
N VAL A 195 -4.07 11.67 18.88
CA VAL A 195 -3.69 12.99 19.41
C VAL A 195 -4.64 14.09 18.90
N GLU A 196 -5.18 13.93 17.68
CA GLU A 196 -6.16 14.83 17.05
C GLU A 196 -7.48 14.88 17.83
N ALA A 197 -8.00 13.72 18.23
CA ALA A 197 -9.24 13.62 18.99
C ALA A 197 -9.11 14.26 20.37
N LEU A 198 -7.96 14.05 21.02
CA LEU A 198 -7.60 14.71 22.27
C LEU A 198 -7.54 16.24 22.10
N ALA A 199 -6.81 16.73 21.09
CA ALA A 199 -6.67 18.17 20.82
C ALA A 199 -8.03 18.85 20.60
N LEU A 200 -8.93 18.22 19.84
CA LEU A 200 -10.27 18.76 19.57
C LEU A 200 -11.15 18.81 20.83
N ASN A 201 -11.14 17.78 21.67
CA ASN A 201 -11.96 17.76 22.89
C ASN A 201 -11.43 18.70 23.97
N VAL A 202 -10.10 18.86 24.07
CA VAL A 202 -9.50 19.89 24.94
C VAL A 202 -9.93 21.29 24.47
N ALA A 203 -10.00 21.55 23.16
CA ALA A 203 -10.52 22.82 22.65
C ALA A 203 -11.99 23.06 23.03
N LYS A 204 -12.84 22.02 22.95
CA LYS A 204 -14.25 22.10 23.39
C LYS A 204 -14.37 22.47 24.87
N LEU A 205 -13.58 21.84 25.73
CA LEU A 205 -13.55 22.13 27.16
C LEU A 205 -13.03 23.53 27.45
N ALA A 206 -12.02 23.98 26.72
CA ALA A 206 -11.50 25.34 26.82
C ALA A 206 -12.60 26.38 26.51
N PHE A 207 -13.45 26.14 25.51
CA PHE A 207 -14.61 27.00 25.23
C PHE A 207 -15.73 26.94 26.28
N GLN A 208 -15.88 25.81 26.99
CA GLN A 208 -16.83 25.70 28.11
C GLN A 208 -16.30 26.40 29.36
N ALA A 209 -15.01 26.24 29.68
CA ALA A 209 -14.36 26.89 30.82
C ALA A 209 -14.16 28.40 30.60
N ALA A 210 -14.07 28.85 29.34
CA ALA A 210 -14.00 30.26 28.95
C ALA A 210 -15.15 30.63 27.98
N GLU A 211 -16.28 31.05 28.55
CA GLU A 211 -17.50 31.42 27.79
C GLU A 211 -17.31 32.58 26.81
N ASN A 212 -16.33 33.42 27.08
CA ASN A 212 -15.93 34.58 26.30
C ASN A 212 -14.86 34.26 25.24
N ALA A 213 -14.37 33.03 25.15
CA ALA A 213 -13.40 32.62 24.13
C ALA A 213 -14.08 32.51 22.76
N ARG A 214 -13.47 33.14 21.75
CA ARG A 214 -13.96 33.12 20.35
C ARG A 214 -13.18 32.14 19.47
N HIS A 215 -11.87 32.07 19.68
CA HIS A 215 -10.99 31.13 19.01
C HIS A 215 -10.13 30.40 20.05
N CYS A 216 -9.84 29.14 19.77
CA CYS A 216 -8.95 28.32 20.59
C CYS A 216 -8.03 27.54 19.65
N LYS A 217 -6.73 27.60 19.92
CA LYS A 217 -5.74 26.70 19.34
C LYS A 217 -5.23 25.79 20.45
N VAL A 218 -5.31 24.49 20.22
CA VAL A 218 -4.74 23.47 21.12
C VAL A 218 -3.70 22.69 20.35
N SER A 219 -2.51 22.55 20.93
CA SER A 219 -1.48 21.64 20.47
C SER A 219 -1.24 20.57 21.51
N VAL A 220 -1.07 19.33 21.06
CA VAL A 220 -0.72 18.20 21.91
C VAL A 220 0.56 17.60 21.37
N LEU A 221 1.58 17.53 22.21
CA LEU A 221 2.87 16.92 21.91
C LEU A 221 2.98 15.60 22.69
N LYS A 222 3.29 14.52 21.98
CA LYS A 222 3.66 13.23 22.57
C LYS A 222 5.18 13.11 22.56
N PRO A 223 5.87 13.25 23.70
CA PRO A 223 7.32 13.14 23.77
C PRO A 223 7.78 11.74 23.38
N LYS A 224 8.92 11.65 22.69
CA LYS A 224 9.55 10.36 22.32
C LYS A 224 8.66 9.42 21.49
N ALA A 225 7.69 9.95 20.76
CA ALA A 225 6.89 9.16 19.83
C ALA A 225 7.71 8.65 18.62
N ILE A 226 8.81 9.33 18.30
CA ILE A 226 9.83 8.92 17.33
C ILE A 226 11.18 9.07 18.03
N ASP A 227 12.05 8.07 17.87
CA ASP A 227 13.42 8.10 18.41
C ASP A 227 14.16 9.34 17.89
N GLU A 228 15.05 9.88 18.73
CA GLU A 228 15.86 11.08 18.40
C GLU A 228 15.06 12.38 18.17
N THR A 229 13.80 12.45 18.61
CA THR A 229 12.99 13.68 18.57
C THR A 229 12.51 14.11 19.96
N ASP A 230 12.25 15.42 20.13
CA ASP A 230 11.60 15.94 21.35
C ASP A 230 10.13 15.45 21.48
N GLY A 231 9.51 15.06 20.36
CA GLY A 231 8.17 14.47 20.30
C GLY A 231 7.44 14.77 18.99
N VAL A 232 6.29 14.12 18.81
CA VAL A 232 5.37 14.37 17.66
C VAL A 232 4.16 15.16 18.15
N GLY A 233 3.87 16.26 17.47
CA GLY A 233 2.83 17.20 17.88
C GLY A 233 1.73 17.38 16.84
N VAL A 234 0.48 17.41 17.29
CA VAL A 234 -0.69 17.79 16.47
C VAL A 234 -1.24 19.09 17.01
N SER A 235 -1.72 19.97 16.13
CA SER A 235 -2.41 21.19 16.54
C SER A 235 -3.75 21.37 15.83
N VAL A 236 -4.73 21.88 16.57
CA VAL A 236 -6.09 22.15 16.10
C VAL A 236 -6.44 23.58 16.46
N ALA A 237 -6.86 24.38 15.48
CA ALA A 237 -7.42 25.72 15.69
C ALA A 237 -8.90 25.71 15.32
N ARG A 238 -9.77 26.18 16.22
CA ARG A 238 -11.22 26.21 16.04
C ARG A 238 -11.81 27.53 16.54
N SER A 239 -12.90 27.95 15.93
CA SER A 239 -13.81 28.97 16.46
C SER A 239 -14.85 28.31 17.37
N ARG A 240 -15.49 29.11 18.24
CA ARG A 240 -16.61 28.63 19.08
C ARG A 240 -17.75 28.03 18.24
N ALA A 241 -18.01 28.61 17.07
CA ALA A 241 -19.06 28.15 16.15
C ALA A 241 -18.79 26.74 15.59
N ASP A 242 -17.52 26.38 15.37
CA ASP A 242 -17.13 25.09 14.79
C ASP A 242 -17.45 23.91 15.72
N VAL A 243 -17.51 24.17 17.03
CA VAL A 243 -17.59 23.11 18.06
C VAL A 243 -18.94 23.08 18.80
N GLN A 244 -19.74 24.15 18.72
CA GLN A 244 -20.99 24.29 19.49
C GLN A 244 -22.07 23.24 19.14
N ARG A 245 -21.97 22.59 17.97
CA ARG A 245 -22.89 21.54 17.52
C ARG A 245 -22.37 20.11 17.75
N GLN A 246 -21.18 19.95 18.33
CA GLN A 246 -20.57 18.64 18.52
C GLN A 246 -20.49 18.31 20.03
N PRO A 247 -21.15 17.25 20.52
CA PRO A 247 -21.07 16.88 21.92
C PRO A 247 -19.62 16.60 22.33
N LEU A 248 -19.32 16.79 23.62
CA LEU A 248 -18.10 16.27 24.22
C LEU A 248 -18.13 14.74 24.15
N VAL A 249 -17.00 14.14 23.81
CA VAL A 249 -16.87 12.69 23.88
C VAL A 249 -16.71 12.32 25.36
N ASP A 250 -17.73 11.68 25.93
CA ASP A 250 -17.70 11.23 27.32
C ASP A 250 -16.81 9.98 27.43
N SER A 251 -15.65 10.14 28.07
CA SER A 251 -14.63 9.11 28.15
C SER A 251 -14.70 8.29 29.45
N GLN A 252 -15.75 8.49 30.27
CA GLN A 252 -15.93 7.84 31.57
C GLN A 252 -16.87 6.65 31.58
N SER A 253 -17.59 6.33 30.49
CA SER A 253 -18.16 5.00 30.45
C SER A 253 -16.98 4.02 30.44
N SER A 254 -17.00 3.05 31.36
CA SER A 254 -16.14 1.86 31.29
C SER A 254 -16.28 1.12 29.95
N ASP A 255 -17.26 1.54 29.14
CA ASP A 255 -17.56 1.09 27.79
C ASP A 255 -17.05 2.02 26.69
N TYR A 256 -16.40 3.16 27.00
CA TYR A 256 -15.73 4.03 26.02
C TYR A 256 -14.28 3.61 25.77
N VAL A 257 -14.08 2.31 25.59
CA VAL A 257 -13.19 1.84 24.54
C VAL A 257 -13.75 2.43 23.25
N PRO A 258 -13.02 3.14 22.37
CA PRO A 258 -13.55 3.33 21.04
C PRO A 258 -13.55 1.94 20.42
N ASN A 259 -14.67 1.23 20.45
CA ASN A 259 -14.96 0.04 19.67
C ASN A 259 -13.72 -0.80 19.32
N LEU A 260 -13.03 -1.31 20.33
CA LEU A 260 -12.31 -2.58 20.20
C LEU A 260 -13.10 -3.69 20.91
N SER A 261 -14.06 -3.32 21.76
CA SER A 261 -15.09 -4.20 22.35
C SER A 261 -16.40 -4.20 21.56
N LYS A 262 -16.70 -3.19 20.72
CA LYS A 262 -17.37 -3.54 19.48
C LYS A 262 -16.31 -4.28 18.68
N THR A 263 -16.30 -5.60 18.79
CA THR A 263 -16.56 -6.44 17.61
C THR A 263 -17.11 -5.52 16.55
N ALA A 264 -16.31 -5.08 15.56
CA ALA A 264 -16.88 -4.29 14.46
C ALA A 264 -18.15 -5.05 14.10
N ILE A 265 -19.33 -4.42 14.24
CA ILE A 265 -20.60 -5.15 14.21
C ILE A 265 -20.52 -5.96 12.94
N VAL A 266 -20.31 -7.28 13.09
CA VAL A 266 -20.18 -8.19 11.97
C VAL A 266 -21.59 -8.17 11.44
N ARG A 267 -21.78 -7.37 10.40
CA ARG A 267 -23.12 -7.09 9.87
C ARG A 267 -23.66 -8.40 9.38
N ASP A 268 -24.89 -8.74 9.71
CA ASP A 268 -25.46 -9.96 9.15
C ASP A 268 -25.45 -9.87 7.61
N GLY A 269 -24.95 -10.91 6.94
CA GLY A 269 -24.78 -10.94 5.49
C GLY A 269 -23.49 -11.64 5.08
N LYS A 270 -23.08 -11.39 3.83
CA LYS A 270 -21.86 -11.95 3.24
C LYS A 270 -20.64 -11.12 3.63
N HIS A 271 -19.57 -11.81 3.99
CA HIS A 271 -18.31 -11.26 4.45
C HIS A 271 -17.17 -11.66 3.52
N THR A 272 -16.24 -10.73 3.29
CA THR A 272 -14.98 -11.01 2.61
C THR A 272 -13.91 -11.30 3.65
N VAL A 273 -13.32 -12.49 3.57
CA VAL A 273 -12.30 -12.94 4.52
C VAL A 273 -11.04 -13.35 3.76
N TYR A 274 -9.88 -13.04 4.32
CA TYR A 274 -8.59 -13.44 3.78
C TYR A 274 -7.95 -14.45 4.72
N LEU A 275 -7.72 -15.66 4.23
CA LEU A 275 -7.13 -16.76 4.99
C LEU A 275 -5.69 -16.98 4.53
N ALA A 276 -4.74 -17.03 5.47
CA ALA A 276 -3.43 -17.60 5.21
C ALA A 276 -3.56 -19.11 5.16
N VAL A 277 -2.89 -19.74 4.22
CA VAL A 277 -2.84 -21.21 4.08
C VAL A 277 -1.40 -21.65 4.10
N GLY A 278 -1.06 -22.63 4.94
CA GLY A 278 0.30 -23.16 5.06
C GLY A 278 0.33 -24.67 5.23
N SER A 279 1.28 -25.36 4.60
CA SER A 279 1.48 -26.80 4.76
C SER A 279 2.95 -27.18 4.69
N ASN A 280 3.44 -28.03 5.60
CA ASN A 280 4.82 -28.55 5.57
C ASN A 280 4.96 -30.05 5.86
N GLN A 281 3.86 -30.81 5.80
CA GLN A 281 3.86 -32.24 6.07
C GLN A 281 3.04 -32.99 5.02
N GLY A 282 3.53 -34.16 4.59
CA GLY A 282 2.85 -34.98 3.58
C GLY A 282 2.84 -34.32 2.20
N SER A 283 1.80 -34.60 1.41
CA SER A 283 1.62 -33.96 0.10
C SER A 283 1.03 -32.56 0.27
N GLN A 284 1.89 -31.55 0.34
CA GLN A 284 1.52 -30.17 0.67
C GLN A 284 0.42 -29.62 -0.24
N LEU A 285 0.55 -29.80 -1.56
CA LEU A 285 -0.46 -29.34 -2.53
C LEU A 285 -1.79 -30.07 -2.34
N THR A 286 -1.74 -31.39 -2.13
CA THR A 286 -2.95 -32.19 -1.91
C THR A 286 -3.67 -31.74 -0.65
N ASN A 287 -2.95 -31.49 0.45
CA ASN A 287 -3.54 -31.00 1.70
C ASN A 287 -4.21 -29.63 1.50
N ILE A 288 -3.55 -28.72 0.79
CA ILE A 288 -4.10 -27.39 0.47
C ILE A 288 -5.39 -27.54 -0.35
N ASN A 289 -5.39 -28.35 -1.41
CA ASN A 289 -6.59 -28.56 -2.23
C ASN A 289 -7.74 -29.18 -1.44
N ILE A 290 -7.47 -30.22 -0.62
CA ILE A 290 -8.48 -30.81 0.27
C ILE A 290 -9.05 -29.74 1.20
N ALA A 291 -8.20 -28.91 1.81
CA ALA A 291 -8.67 -27.85 2.70
C ALA A 291 -9.59 -26.85 1.97
N LEU A 292 -9.28 -26.46 0.73
CA LEU A 292 -10.13 -25.56 -0.05
C LEU A 292 -11.46 -26.20 -0.47
N ASP A 293 -11.45 -27.48 -0.83
CA ASP A 293 -12.67 -28.21 -1.15
C ASP A 293 -13.58 -28.34 0.08
N GLU A 294 -12.99 -28.58 1.24
CA GLU A 294 -13.68 -28.64 2.52
C GLU A 294 -14.26 -27.28 2.96
N LEU A 295 -13.58 -26.17 2.67
CA LEU A 295 -14.15 -24.83 2.86
C LEU A 295 -15.40 -24.64 1.98
N ALA A 296 -15.32 -25.00 0.70
CA ALA A 296 -16.45 -24.86 -0.23
C ALA A 296 -17.67 -25.69 0.22
N LYS A 297 -17.46 -26.92 0.69
CA LYS A 297 -18.53 -27.78 1.26
C LYS A 297 -19.24 -27.17 2.47
N ARG A 298 -18.60 -26.24 3.17
CA ARG A 298 -19.12 -25.54 4.36
C ARG A 298 -19.70 -24.16 4.04
N ASN A 299 -19.99 -23.87 2.77
CA ASN A 299 -20.44 -22.55 2.28
C ASN A 299 -19.41 -21.42 2.56
N ILE A 300 -18.12 -21.75 2.60
CA ILE A 300 -17.02 -20.80 2.63
C ILE A 300 -16.42 -20.77 1.22
N ASN A 301 -16.97 -19.90 0.38
CA ASN A 301 -16.71 -19.92 -1.06
C ASN A 301 -15.39 -19.25 -1.39
N VAL A 302 -14.46 -19.99 -1.99
CA VAL A 302 -13.20 -19.41 -2.47
C VAL A 302 -13.46 -18.52 -3.69
N ARG A 303 -13.09 -17.24 -3.59
CA ARG A 303 -13.26 -16.25 -4.67
C ARG A 303 -11.97 -16.00 -5.45
N ALA A 304 -10.82 -16.03 -4.78
CA ALA A 304 -9.51 -15.88 -5.42
C ALA A 304 -8.42 -16.51 -4.56
N THR A 305 -7.31 -16.91 -5.18
CA THR A 305 -6.11 -17.39 -4.49
C THR A 305 -4.90 -16.57 -4.90
N SER A 306 -3.91 -16.49 -4.03
CA SER A 306 -2.57 -16.02 -4.38
C SER A 306 -1.79 -17.08 -5.17
N SER A 307 -0.57 -16.76 -5.57
CA SER A 307 0.47 -17.74 -5.92
C SER A 307 0.83 -18.57 -4.67
N LEU A 308 1.40 -19.75 -4.88
CA LEU A 308 2.01 -20.53 -3.80
C LEU A 308 3.48 -20.18 -3.68
N PHE A 309 3.97 -20.11 -2.44
CA PHE A 309 5.35 -19.79 -2.11
C PHE A 309 5.93 -20.87 -1.21
N ARG A 310 7.10 -21.38 -1.58
CA ARG A 310 7.93 -22.20 -0.71
C ARG A 310 8.78 -21.29 0.17
N SER A 311 8.83 -21.55 1.47
CA SER A 311 9.62 -20.77 2.43
C SER A 311 10.22 -21.66 3.52
N ALA A 312 11.42 -21.33 3.96
CA ALA A 312 12.03 -21.96 5.12
C ALA A 312 11.18 -21.70 6.39
N PRO A 313 11.21 -22.60 7.38
CA PRO A 313 10.51 -22.39 8.64
C PRO A 313 11.06 -21.18 9.43
N MET A 314 10.18 -20.26 9.85
CA MET A 314 10.58 -19.01 10.49
C MET A 314 11.08 -19.16 11.95
N TYR A 315 10.46 -20.04 12.74
CA TYR A 315 10.73 -20.11 14.19
C TYR A 315 11.48 -21.38 14.62
N TYR A 316 11.20 -22.50 13.95
CA TYR A 316 11.83 -23.78 14.25
C TYR A 316 12.43 -24.34 12.96
N SER A 317 13.73 -24.19 12.77
CA SER A 317 14.42 -24.46 11.49
C SER A 317 14.60 -25.95 11.17
N ASN A 318 14.50 -26.84 12.17
CA ASN A 318 14.65 -28.29 11.97
C ASN A 318 13.33 -28.96 11.58
N GLN A 319 12.73 -28.52 10.47
CA GLN A 319 11.52 -29.11 9.88
C GLN A 319 11.48 -28.86 8.36
N PRO A 320 10.62 -29.56 7.60
CA PRO A 320 10.47 -29.31 6.18
C PRO A 320 9.98 -27.89 5.88
N ASP A 321 10.34 -27.39 4.70
CA ASP A 321 9.88 -26.09 4.19
C ASP A 321 8.35 -26.04 4.11
N PHE A 322 7.79 -24.85 4.32
CA PHE A 322 6.38 -24.60 4.15
C PHE A 322 6.06 -24.23 2.71
N VAL A 323 4.89 -24.65 2.26
CA VAL A 323 4.19 -24.07 1.10
C VAL A 323 3.08 -23.20 1.65
N ASN A 324 3.16 -21.90 1.36
CA ASN A 324 2.26 -20.87 1.86
C ASN A 324 1.51 -20.18 0.72
N GLY A 325 0.32 -19.69 1.03
CA GLY A 325 -0.49 -18.85 0.16
C GLY A 325 -1.54 -18.08 0.95
N CYS A 326 -2.34 -17.30 0.25
CA CYS A 326 -3.48 -16.57 0.77
C CYS A 326 -4.70 -16.88 -0.10
N VAL A 327 -5.87 -16.95 0.53
CA VAL A 327 -7.13 -17.24 -0.14
C VAL A 327 -8.17 -16.22 0.30
N LYS A 328 -8.79 -15.57 -0.69
CA LYS A 328 -9.95 -14.70 -0.48
C LYS A 328 -11.20 -15.56 -0.53
N VAL A 329 -11.97 -15.57 0.54
CA VAL A 329 -13.22 -16.32 0.67
C VAL A 329 -14.39 -15.40 0.96
N GLU A 330 -15.58 -15.86 0.57
CA GLU A 330 -16.86 -15.26 0.93
C GLU A 330 -17.66 -16.21 1.82
N THR A 331 -18.17 -15.73 2.94
CA THR A 331 -18.96 -16.54 3.88
C THR A 331 -19.99 -15.69 4.62
N GLU A 332 -21.04 -16.34 5.13
CA GLU A 332 -22.03 -15.72 6.04
C GLU A 332 -21.77 -16.05 7.52
N LEU A 333 -20.75 -16.88 7.79
CA LEU A 333 -20.36 -17.27 9.14
C LEU A 333 -19.72 -16.10 9.87
N ARG A 334 -20.02 -15.93 11.17
CA ARG A 334 -19.32 -14.96 12.02
C ARG A 334 -17.87 -15.40 12.30
N PRO A 335 -16.96 -14.50 12.71
CA PRO A 335 -15.54 -14.82 12.91
C PRO A 335 -15.28 -16.06 13.78
N GLN A 336 -16.00 -16.21 14.91
CA GLN A 336 -15.88 -17.40 15.77
C GLN A 336 -16.36 -18.68 15.11
N ASP A 337 -17.48 -18.63 14.39
CA ASP A 337 -18.04 -19.80 13.71
C ASP A 337 -17.12 -20.22 12.56
N LEU A 338 -16.57 -19.25 11.82
CA LEU A 338 -15.56 -19.49 10.80
C LEU A 338 -14.30 -20.12 11.40
N LEU A 339 -13.78 -19.59 12.51
CA LEU A 339 -12.63 -20.18 13.20
C LEU A 339 -12.91 -21.63 13.61
N LYS A 340 -14.10 -21.92 14.15
CA LYS A 340 -14.50 -23.27 14.53
C LYS A 340 -14.48 -24.21 13.32
N GLN A 341 -15.11 -23.82 12.21
CA GLN A 341 -15.14 -24.61 10.98
C GLN A 341 -13.74 -24.85 10.41
N ILE A 342 -12.88 -23.82 10.44
CA ILE A 342 -11.48 -23.94 10.03
C ILE A 342 -10.73 -24.95 10.90
N LYS A 343 -10.90 -24.91 12.23
CA LYS A 343 -10.24 -25.85 13.14
C LYS A 343 -10.75 -27.28 12.94
N GLU A 344 -12.04 -27.48 12.66
CA GLU A 344 -12.56 -28.81 12.29
C GLU A 344 -11.87 -29.37 11.04
N ILE A 345 -11.63 -28.54 10.00
CA ILE A 345 -10.87 -28.97 8.81
C ILE A 345 -9.44 -29.38 9.18
N GLU A 346 -8.75 -28.58 9.99
CA GLU A 346 -7.36 -28.87 10.38
C GLU A 346 -7.24 -30.16 11.18
N TYR A 347 -8.04 -30.32 12.24
CA TYR A 347 -7.88 -31.40 13.22
C TYR A 347 -8.63 -32.67 12.83
N GLU A 348 -9.86 -32.58 12.31
CA GLU A 348 -10.71 -33.74 12.06
C GLU A 348 -10.55 -34.29 10.64
N VAL A 349 -10.40 -33.42 9.63
CA VAL A 349 -10.29 -33.86 8.24
C VAL A 349 -8.85 -34.18 7.86
N LEU A 350 -7.92 -33.24 8.14
CA LEU A 350 -6.51 -33.37 7.75
C LEU A 350 -5.62 -33.92 8.87
N GLY A 351 -6.18 -34.21 10.04
CA GLY A 351 -5.50 -34.93 11.11
C GLY A 351 -4.33 -34.17 11.74
N ARG A 352 -4.40 -32.84 11.84
CA ARG A 352 -3.39 -32.02 12.52
C ARG A 352 -3.25 -32.46 13.97
N VAL A 353 -2.02 -32.79 14.39
CA VAL A 353 -1.68 -33.08 15.79
C VAL A 353 -0.76 -31.99 16.31
N LYS A 354 -1.22 -31.23 17.32
CA LYS A 354 -0.41 -30.16 17.92
C LYS A 354 0.55 -30.74 18.98
N HIS A 355 1.78 -31.02 18.57
CA HIS A 355 2.83 -31.46 19.50
C HIS A 355 3.40 -30.29 20.34
N PHE A 356 3.67 -29.15 19.69
CA PHE A 356 4.15 -27.91 20.30
C PHE A 356 3.83 -26.72 19.38
N ASP A 357 3.97 -25.49 19.88
CA ASP A 357 3.73 -24.29 19.09
C ASP A 357 4.71 -24.16 17.92
N ASN A 358 4.21 -23.80 16.73
CA ASN A 358 4.99 -23.68 15.48
C ASN A 358 5.63 -24.97 14.94
N GLY A 359 5.19 -26.15 15.40
CA GLY A 359 5.65 -27.43 14.87
C GLY A 359 5.10 -27.79 13.47
N PRO A 360 5.58 -28.90 12.86
CA PRO A 360 5.11 -29.37 11.57
C PRO A 360 3.62 -29.69 11.56
N ARG A 361 2.97 -29.46 10.41
CA ARG A 361 1.52 -29.65 10.27
C ARG A 361 1.11 -29.94 8.81
N PRO A 362 0.09 -30.80 8.63
CA PRO A 362 -0.47 -31.08 7.31
C PRO A 362 -1.14 -29.85 6.70
N ILE A 363 -1.78 -29.00 7.52
CA ILE A 363 -2.39 -27.74 7.10
C ILE A 363 -2.45 -26.76 8.27
N ASP A 364 -2.42 -25.47 7.94
CA ASP A 364 -2.63 -24.33 8.83
C ASP A 364 -3.49 -23.32 8.07
N LEU A 365 -4.59 -22.90 8.67
CA LEU A 365 -5.54 -21.94 8.14
C LEU A 365 -5.75 -20.83 9.17
N ASP A 366 -5.23 -19.64 8.89
CA ASP A 366 -5.34 -18.50 9.79
C ASP A 366 -6.18 -17.37 9.17
N ILE A 367 -7.10 -16.81 9.94
CA ILE A 367 -7.88 -15.64 9.52
C ILE A 367 -6.98 -14.40 9.61
N ILE A 368 -6.60 -13.83 8.47
CA ILE A 368 -5.73 -12.65 8.40
C ILE A 368 -6.54 -11.37 8.53
N LEU A 369 -7.53 -11.22 7.66
CA LEU A 369 -8.43 -10.06 7.57
C LEU A 369 -9.86 -10.54 7.42
N TYR A 370 -10.79 -9.76 7.94
CA TYR A 370 -12.22 -10.05 7.89
C TYR A 370 -12.93 -8.71 7.71
N ASP A 371 -13.40 -8.41 6.50
CA ASP A 371 -13.88 -7.08 6.12
C ASP A 371 -12.95 -5.96 6.67
N GLU A 372 -13.53 -4.95 7.32
CA GLU A 372 -12.82 -3.92 8.11
C GLU A 372 -12.83 -4.23 9.62
N ALA A 373 -13.12 -5.48 9.99
CA ALA A 373 -13.32 -5.86 11.37
C ALA A 373 -12.03 -5.82 12.17
N ILE A 374 -12.15 -5.23 13.36
CA ILE A 374 -11.14 -5.35 14.41
C ILE A 374 -11.78 -6.19 15.51
N TYR A 375 -11.17 -7.34 15.78
CA TYR A 375 -11.67 -8.35 16.69
C TYR A 375 -10.54 -8.79 17.62
N ASN A 376 -10.80 -8.86 18.92
CA ASN A 376 -9.80 -9.28 19.90
C ASN A 376 -10.50 -10.04 21.03
N SER A 377 -10.28 -11.34 21.07
CA SER A 377 -10.82 -12.28 22.05
C SER A 377 -9.70 -13.17 22.59
N ALA A 378 -10.02 -14.08 23.50
CA ALA A 378 -9.03 -14.99 24.07
C ALA A 378 -8.46 -15.98 23.04
N ASP A 379 -9.26 -16.34 22.02
CA ASP A 379 -8.99 -17.39 21.04
C ASP A 379 -8.79 -16.87 19.60
N LEU A 380 -9.24 -15.64 19.30
CA LEU A 380 -9.17 -15.04 17.97
C LEU A 380 -8.80 -13.55 18.01
N THR A 381 -7.83 -13.15 17.18
CA THR A 381 -7.46 -11.75 16.93
C THR A 381 -7.50 -11.45 15.43
N ILE A 382 -8.21 -10.40 15.03
CA ILE A 382 -8.32 -9.92 13.65
C ILE A 382 -8.10 -8.39 13.64
N PRO A 383 -7.28 -7.82 12.74
CA PRO A 383 -6.33 -8.50 11.86
C PRO A 383 -5.35 -9.39 12.62
N HIS A 384 -4.84 -10.45 11.97
CA HIS A 384 -3.95 -11.40 12.63
C HIS A 384 -2.71 -10.70 13.21
N ILE A 385 -2.41 -10.93 14.49
CA ILE A 385 -1.41 -10.16 15.26
C ILE A 385 -0.02 -10.09 14.61
N SER A 386 0.45 -11.20 14.03
CA SER A 386 1.77 -11.29 13.41
C SER A 386 1.77 -11.10 11.89
N MET A 387 0.66 -10.66 11.27
CA MET A 387 0.60 -10.59 9.81
C MET A 387 1.64 -9.62 9.24
N LEU A 388 1.91 -8.51 9.93
CA LEU A 388 2.82 -7.45 9.46
C LEU A 388 4.30 -7.83 9.54
N GLU A 389 4.63 -8.90 10.25
CA GLU A 389 6.01 -9.38 10.46
C GLU A 389 6.38 -10.53 9.51
N ARG A 390 5.41 -11.08 8.76
CA ARG A 390 5.56 -12.35 8.03
C ARG A 390 5.56 -12.14 6.51
N PRO A 391 6.71 -12.30 5.83
CA PRO A 391 6.79 -12.18 4.38
C PRO A 391 5.84 -13.14 3.65
N PHE A 392 5.78 -14.41 4.11
CA PHE A 392 4.91 -15.45 3.56
C PHE A 392 3.41 -15.22 3.80
N VAL A 393 3.03 -14.18 4.55
CA VAL A 393 1.64 -13.73 4.69
C VAL A 393 1.39 -12.49 3.83
N LEU A 394 2.25 -11.47 3.94
CA LEU A 394 2.05 -10.20 3.23
C LEU A 394 2.22 -10.32 1.72
N ALA A 395 3.21 -11.09 1.24
CA ALA A 395 3.45 -11.27 -0.19
C ALA A 395 2.22 -11.86 -0.91
N PRO A 396 1.68 -13.03 -0.50
CA PRO A 396 0.46 -13.57 -1.13
C PRO A 396 -0.78 -12.70 -0.87
N LEU A 397 -0.90 -12.05 0.29
CA LEU A 397 -2.03 -11.16 0.57
C LEU A 397 -2.08 -9.97 -0.40
N CYS A 398 -0.93 -9.33 -0.67
CA CYS A 398 -0.83 -8.18 -1.58
C CYS A 398 -1.23 -8.51 -3.02
N GLN A 399 -1.25 -9.79 -3.41
CA GLN A 399 -1.78 -10.23 -4.71
C GLN A 399 -3.32 -10.24 -4.76
N LEU A 400 -3.99 -10.14 -3.60
CA LEU A 400 -5.45 -10.23 -3.44
C LEU A 400 -6.09 -8.96 -2.89
N VAL A 401 -5.30 -7.99 -2.43
CA VAL A 401 -5.78 -6.70 -1.91
C VAL A 401 -5.28 -5.53 -2.77
N PRO A 402 -6.14 -4.56 -3.09
CA PRO A 402 -5.74 -3.35 -3.81
C PRO A 402 -4.66 -2.54 -3.06
N PRO A 403 -3.77 -1.83 -3.79
CA PRO A 403 -2.73 -0.97 -3.19
C PRO A 403 -3.23 0.12 -2.23
N ASP A 404 -4.48 0.55 -2.37
CA ASP A 404 -5.11 1.56 -1.53
C ASP A 404 -5.90 0.98 -0.35
N MET A 405 -5.97 -0.34 -0.20
CA MET A 405 -6.58 -0.97 0.97
C MET A 405 -5.72 -0.71 2.22
N LEU A 406 -6.32 -0.04 3.20
CA LEU A 406 -5.67 0.28 4.47
C LEU A 406 -5.78 -0.89 5.45
N HIS A 407 -4.72 -1.13 6.21
CA HIS A 407 -4.75 -2.05 7.33
C HIS A 407 -5.64 -1.48 8.45
N PRO A 408 -6.64 -2.23 8.97
CA PRO A 408 -7.66 -1.69 9.89
C PRO A 408 -7.11 -1.06 11.18
N VAL A 409 -5.94 -1.50 11.65
CA VAL A 409 -5.35 -1.01 12.91
C VAL A 409 -4.35 0.12 12.67
N THR A 410 -3.47 -0.01 11.68
CA THR A 410 -2.40 0.98 11.46
C THR A 410 -2.85 2.13 10.56
N ALA A 411 -3.96 1.97 9.83
CA ALA A 411 -4.45 2.92 8.83
C ALA A 411 -3.44 3.25 7.71
N GLU A 412 -2.45 2.39 7.52
CA GLU A 412 -1.49 2.46 6.42
C GLU A 412 -1.85 1.43 5.33
N PRO A 413 -1.53 1.68 4.05
CA PRO A 413 -1.74 0.70 3.00
C PRO A 413 -1.03 -0.62 3.31
N ILE A 414 -1.72 -1.75 3.11
CA ILE A 414 -1.13 -3.09 3.37
C ILE A 414 0.12 -3.30 2.48
N HIS A 415 0.09 -2.81 1.24
CA HIS A 415 1.24 -2.84 0.33
C HIS A 415 2.45 -2.06 0.88
N SER A 416 2.26 -1.00 1.67
CA SER A 416 3.36 -0.26 2.29
C SER A 416 4.12 -1.11 3.31
N HIS A 417 3.41 -1.91 4.12
CA HIS A 417 4.03 -2.87 5.04
C HIS A 417 4.82 -3.95 4.29
N TRP A 418 4.27 -4.48 3.20
CA TRP A 418 4.99 -5.42 2.35
C TRP A 418 6.25 -4.80 1.75
N HIS A 419 6.18 -3.58 1.22
CA HIS A 419 7.34 -2.89 0.67
C HIS A 419 8.45 -2.63 1.70
N GLN A 420 8.10 -2.39 2.96
CA GLN A 420 9.07 -2.25 4.04
C GLN A 420 9.75 -3.60 4.33
N LEU A 421 8.96 -4.66 4.50
CA LEU A 421 9.46 -5.99 4.84
C LEU A 421 10.28 -6.61 3.71
N ARG A 422 9.86 -6.43 2.45
CA ARG A 422 10.54 -6.94 1.25
C ARG A 422 11.98 -6.45 1.13
N LYS A 423 12.32 -5.27 1.66
CA LYS A 423 13.70 -4.74 1.64
C LYS A 423 14.67 -5.60 2.46
N THR A 424 14.15 -6.31 3.47
CA THR A 424 14.94 -7.17 4.36
C THR A 424 14.76 -8.67 4.06
N THR A 425 13.78 -9.04 3.25
CA THR A 425 13.54 -10.42 2.81
C THR A 425 14.48 -10.80 1.67
N ARG A 426 15.18 -11.94 1.78
CA ARG A 426 16.02 -12.50 0.70
C ARG A 426 15.15 -13.20 -0.33
N ALA A 427 15.63 -13.31 -1.57
CA ALA A 427 14.92 -14.02 -2.64
C ALA A 427 14.65 -15.50 -2.28
N ASP A 428 15.57 -16.14 -1.58
CA ASP A 428 15.45 -17.54 -1.14
C ASP A 428 14.44 -17.73 0.01
N ASP A 429 14.02 -16.65 0.67
CA ASP A 429 13.06 -16.75 1.79
C ASP A 429 11.64 -17.04 1.30
N LEU A 430 11.34 -16.71 0.03
CA LEU A 430 10.03 -16.86 -0.61
C LEU A 430 10.17 -17.22 -2.09
N GLN A 431 10.18 -18.51 -2.40
CA GLN A 431 10.28 -18.99 -3.77
C GLN A 431 8.89 -19.33 -4.33
N PRO A 432 8.40 -18.62 -5.36
CA PRO A 432 7.12 -18.95 -5.97
C PRO A 432 7.20 -20.26 -6.75
N VAL A 433 6.10 -20.99 -6.82
CA VAL A 433 6.03 -22.32 -7.46
C VAL A 433 4.79 -22.48 -8.34
N ILE A 434 4.93 -23.26 -9.42
CA ILE A 434 3.85 -23.71 -10.28
C ILE A 434 3.55 -25.18 -9.95
N PRO A 435 2.31 -25.54 -9.57
CA PRO A 435 1.91 -26.94 -9.46
C PRO A 435 2.01 -27.67 -10.79
N ILE A 436 2.56 -28.88 -10.77
CA ILE A 436 2.68 -29.77 -11.92
C ILE A 436 2.19 -31.18 -11.53
N SER A 437 2.10 -32.10 -12.51
CA SER A 437 1.48 -33.40 -12.31
C SER A 437 2.16 -34.22 -11.19
N GLY A 438 1.36 -35.04 -10.51
CA GLY A 438 1.82 -35.87 -9.39
C GLY A 438 2.09 -35.10 -8.09
N ALA A 439 1.43 -33.95 -7.89
CA ALA A 439 1.63 -33.06 -6.73
C ALA A 439 3.06 -32.52 -6.59
N ARG A 440 3.83 -32.50 -7.68
CA ARG A 440 5.14 -31.86 -7.76
C ARG A 440 4.96 -30.35 -7.94
N MET A 441 6.03 -29.60 -7.67
CA MET A 441 6.06 -28.14 -7.77
C MET A 441 7.30 -27.70 -8.54
N LEU A 442 7.11 -26.86 -9.55
CA LEU A 442 8.17 -26.26 -10.35
C LEU A 442 8.48 -24.86 -9.81
N PRO A 443 9.62 -24.64 -9.14
CA PRO A 443 10.02 -23.31 -8.68
C PRO A 443 10.44 -22.41 -9.83
N TYR A 444 10.16 -21.11 -9.70
CA TYR A 444 10.58 -20.08 -10.66
C TYR A 444 11.05 -18.80 -9.94
N GLY A 445 11.50 -17.80 -10.72
CA GLY A 445 11.92 -16.50 -10.21
C GLY A 445 13.39 -16.41 -9.75
N SER A 446 13.98 -17.50 -9.27
CA SER A 446 15.41 -17.55 -8.89
C SER A 446 16.34 -17.62 -10.11
N ARG A 447 15.90 -18.33 -11.16
CA ARG A 447 16.56 -18.40 -12.46
C ARG A 447 15.53 -18.46 -13.57
N THR A 448 15.98 -18.25 -14.79
CA THR A 448 15.14 -18.44 -15.98
C THR A 448 15.01 -19.93 -16.29
N LEU A 449 13.78 -20.38 -16.52
CA LEU A 449 13.45 -21.73 -16.99
C LEU A 449 13.48 -21.77 -18.53
N LEU A 450 14.12 -22.78 -19.09
CA LEU A 450 14.20 -23.00 -20.52
C LEU A 450 13.07 -23.92 -20.99
N MET A 451 12.14 -23.39 -21.78
CA MET A 451 11.08 -24.17 -22.42
C MET A 451 11.44 -24.44 -23.89
N SER A 452 11.69 -25.69 -24.26
CA SER A 452 12.08 -26.06 -25.62
C SER A 452 10.89 -26.53 -26.46
N ILE A 453 10.78 -25.98 -27.67
CA ILE A 453 9.70 -26.28 -28.61
C ILE A 453 9.95 -27.63 -29.30
N LEU A 454 8.94 -28.50 -29.24
CA LEU A 454 8.89 -29.79 -29.94
C LEU A 454 7.63 -29.86 -30.80
N ASN A 455 7.76 -29.49 -32.08
CA ASN A 455 6.64 -29.57 -33.02
C ASN A 455 6.56 -30.97 -33.66
N VAL A 456 5.43 -31.64 -33.50
CA VAL A 456 5.08 -32.89 -34.17
C VAL A 456 4.13 -32.62 -35.33
N THR A 457 4.58 -31.76 -36.25
CA THR A 457 3.82 -31.32 -37.43
C THR A 457 4.63 -31.54 -38.71
N PRO A 458 3.95 -31.87 -39.84
CA PRO A 458 4.61 -32.00 -41.13
C PRO A 458 5.13 -30.65 -41.67
N ASP A 459 4.60 -29.51 -41.21
CA ASP A 459 4.85 -28.19 -41.80
C ASP A 459 5.91 -27.33 -41.10
N SER A 460 6.75 -27.93 -40.25
CA SER A 460 7.72 -27.13 -39.49
C SER A 460 8.85 -26.58 -40.39
N PHE A 461 8.76 -25.30 -40.77
CA PHE A 461 9.76 -24.56 -41.59
C PHE A 461 11.20 -24.60 -41.07
N SER A 462 11.45 -25.16 -39.89
CA SER A 462 12.74 -25.11 -39.26
C SER A 462 13.36 -26.45 -38.89
N ASP A 463 12.58 -27.53 -38.80
CA ASP A 463 13.04 -28.75 -38.13
C ASP A 463 12.89 -30.04 -38.96
N GLY A 464 12.69 -29.95 -40.28
CA GLY A 464 12.75 -31.15 -41.14
C GLY A 464 11.43 -31.91 -41.26
N ALA A 465 10.29 -31.20 -41.22
CA ALA A 465 8.97 -31.57 -41.76
C ALA A 465 8.57 -33.06 -41.65
N ALA A 466 9.07 -33.92 -42.53
CA ALA A 466 8.72 -35.34 -42.58
C ALA A 466 9.25 -36.18 -41.40
N SER A 467 10.45 -35.88 -40.86
CA SER A 467 11.04 -36.70 -39.78
C SER A 467 10.46 -36.40 -38.39
N ASN A 468 9.70 -35.31 -38.22
CA ASN A 468 9.08 -34.95 -36.94
C ASN A 468 7.84 -35.77 -36.60
N LEU A 469 7.27 -36.47 -37.59
CA LEU A 469 6.20 -37.44 -37.38
C LEU A 469 6.75 -38.82 -36.97
N GLU A 470 8.05 -39.06 -37.15
CA GLU A 470 8.69 -40.29 -36.73
C GLU A 470 8.99 -40.23 -35.22
N ILE A 471 8.28 -41.07 -34.46
CA ILE A 471 8.40 -41.12 -32.99
C ILE A 471 9.86 -41.29 -32.54
N GLY A 472 10.65 -42.14 -33.22
CA GLY A 472 12.05 -42.36 -32.89
C GLY A 472 12.93 -41.12 -33.01
N HIS A 473 12.74 -40.33 -34.07
CA HIS A 473 13.45 -39.06 -34.27
C HIS A 473 13.03 -38.02 -33.22
N THR A 474 11.73 -37.92 -32.92
CA THR A 474 11.19 -37.03 -31.89
C THR A 474 11.73 -37.37 -30.51
N LEU A 475 11.78 -38.65 -30.14
CA LEU A 475 12.35 -39.11 -28.87
C LEU A 475 13.86 -38.85 -28.77
N SER A 476 14.61 -39.06 -29.86
CA SER A 476 16.05 -38.72 -29.90
C SER A 476 16.29 -37.23 -29.66
N ARG A 477 15.38 -36.36 -30.13
CA ARG A 477 15.42 -34.92 -29.85
C ARG A 477 15.11 -34.62 -28.38
N VAL A 478 14.12 -35.28 -27.79
CA VAL A 478 13.79 -35.15 -26.36
C VAL A 478 14.96 -35.60 -25.48
N GLU A 479 15.64 -36.69 -25.84
CA GLU A 479 16.86 -37.14 -25.15
C GLU A 479 17.94 -36.06 -25.16
N ARG A 480 18.18 -35.41 -26.30
CA ARG A 480 19.11 -34.26 -26.38
C ARG A 480 18.66 -33.07 -25.55
N MET A 481 17.36 -32.77 -25.53
CA MET A 481 16.82 -31.69 -24.68
C MET A 481 17.06 -32.00 -23.19
N ALA A 482 16.77 -33.23 -22.76
CA ALA A 482 16.99 -33.68 -21.39
C ALA A 482 18.49 -33.66 -21.01
N ALA A 483 19.37 -34.17 -21.88
CA ALA A 483 20.82 -34.13 -21.69
C ALA A 483 21.36 -32.68 -21.66
N ALA A 484 20.77 -31.79 -22.45
CA ALA A 484 21.07 -30.36 -22.40
C ALA A 484 20.48 -29.68 -21.15
N GLY A 485 19.69 -30.34 -20.31
CA GLY A 485 19.10 -29.73 -19.12
C GLY A 485 18.03 -28.69 -19.44
N VAL A 486 17.21 -28.93 -20.48
CA VAL A 486 15.97 -28.21 -20.72
C VAL A 486 15.01 -28.47 -19.55
N ASP A 487 14.37 -27.41 -19.05
CA ASP A 487 13.47 -27.50 -17.90
C ASP A 487 12.08 -28.01 -18.31
N ILE A 488 11.58 -27.54 -19.46
CA ILE A 488 10.23 -27.84 -19.96
C ILE A 488 10.30 -28.17 -21.45
N VAL A 489 9.68 -29.28 -21.87
CA VAL A 489 9.45 -29.58 -23.29
C VAL A 489 8.02 -29.18 -23.65
N ASP A 490 7.85 -28.37 -24.69
CA ASP A 490 6.55 -27.90 -25.15
C ASP A 490 6.17 -28.59 -26.46
N LEU A 491 5.29 -29.58 -26.35
CA LEU A 491 4.86 -30.47 -27.42
C LEU A 491 3.65 -29.89 -28.16
N GLY A 492 3.80 -29.60 -29.45
CA GLY A 492 2.74 -29.02 -30.27
C GLY A 492 2.39 -29.87 -31.50
N GLY A 493 1.11 -30.24 -31.63
CA GLY A 493 0.57 -30.99 -32.78
C GLY A 493 -0.15 -30.13 -33.83
N CYS A 494 -0.40 -28.86 -33.51
CA CYS A 494 -1.05 -27.89 -34.38
C CYS A 494 -0.17 -26.66 -34.61
N SER A 495 -0.19 -26.10 -35.82
CA SER A 495 0.58 -24.88 -36.14
C SER A 495 -0.21 -23.64 -35.75
N THR A 496 0.39 -22.82 -34.88
CA THR A 496 -0.14 -21.51 -34.45
C THR A 496 0.43 -20.34 -35.25
N ARG A 497 1.04 -20.61 -36.42
CA ARG A 497 1.60 -19.56 -37.28
C ARG A 497 0.50 -18.78 -38.00
N PRO A 498 0.67 -17.46 -38.20
CA PRO A 498 -0.29 -16.67 -38.96
C PRO A 498 -0.56 -17.27 -40.35
N GLY A 499 -1.82 -17.58 -40.62
CA GLY A 499 -2.29 -18.12 -41.89
C GLY A 499 -2.02 -19.62 -42.14
N SER A 500 -1.54 -20.40 -41.14
CA SER A 500 -1.45 -21.86 -41.33
C SER A 500 -2.81 -22.54 -41.26
N GLU A 501 -3.02 -23.55 -42.11
CA GLU A 501 -4.20 -24.41 -42.03
C GLU A 501 -4.24 -25.12 -40.67
N GLN A 502 -5.42 -25.14 -40.06
CA GLN A 502 -5.64 -25.77 -38.77
C GLN A 502 -6.08 -27.21 -39.00
N VAL A 503 -5.40 -28.14 -38.34
CA VAL A 503 -5.77 -29.56 -38.40
C VAL A 503 -7.03 -29.83 -37.59
N SER A 504 -7.65 -30.98 -37.84
CA SER A 504 -8.77 -31.43 -37.01
C SER A 504 -8.31 -31.78 -35.59
N GLU A 505 -9.22 -31.75 -34.63
CA GLU A 505 -8.93 -32.19 -33.25
C GLU A 505 -8.43 -33.63 -33.19
N ALA A 506 -9.05 -34.53 -33.95
CA ALA A 506 -8.65 -35.94 -34.03
C ALA A 506 -7.20 -36.08 -34.54
N GLU A 507 -6.84 -35.31 -35.55
CA GLU A 507 -5.48 -35.33 -36.10
C GLU A 507 -4.44 -34.73 -35.12
N GLU A 508 -4.82 -33.71 -34.35
CA GLU A 508 -3.96 -33.17 -33.29
C GLU A 508 -3.72 -34.21 -32.18
N LEU A 509 -4.77 -34.92 -31.75
CA LEU A 509 -4.67 -36.03 -30.79
C LEU A 509 -3.75 -37.15 -31.31
N ASP A 510 -3.94 -37.59 -32.56
CA ASP A 510 -3.15 -38.65 -33.18
C ASP A 510 -1.65 -38.30 -33.28
N ARG A 511 -1.32 -37.00 -33.37
CA ARG A 511 0.07 -36.52 -33.38
C ARG A 511 0.66 -36.43 -31.98
N VAL A 512 -0.09 -35.90 -31.01
CA VAL A 512 0.42 -35.55 -29.68
C VAL A 512 0.49 -36.75 -28.75
N LEU A 513 -0.60 -37.52 -28.64
CA LEU A 513 -0.72 -38.54 -27.59
C LEU A 513 0.33 -39.67 -27.67
N PRO A 514 0.64 -40.25 -28.86
CA PRO A 514 1.64 -41.33 -28.93
C PRO A 514 3.03 -40.86 -28.53
N VAL A 515 3.38 -39.61 -28.85
CA VAL A 515 4.68 -39.02 -28.49
C VAL A 515 4.72 -38.74 -26.99
N LEU A 516 3.67 -38.16 -26.42
CA LEU A 516 3.57 -37.88 -24.99
C LEU A 516 3.69 -39.16 -24.15
N GLU A 517 3.01 -40.24 -24.55
CA GLU A 517 3.09 -41.54 -23.87
C GLU A 517 4.53 -42.06 -23.80
N GLN A 518 5.27 -41.98 -24.91
CA GLN A 518 6.67 -42.41 -24.94
C GLN A 518 7.60 -41.50 -24.13
N ILE A 519 7.39 -40.17 -24.18
CA ILE A 519 8.15 -39.22 -23.37
C ILE A 519 7.94 -39.55 -21.88
N ARG A 520 6.70 -39.78 -21.46
CA ARG A 520 6.37 -40.10 -20.06
C ARG A 520 6.97 -41.41 -19.58
N LYS A 521 7.01 -42.41 -20.45
CA LYS A 521 7.63 -43.70 -20.15
C LYS A 521 9.15 -43.62 -20.00
N GLN A 522 9.83 -42.80 -20.81
CA GLN A 522 11.30 -42.74 -20.85
C GLN A 522 11.89 -41.62 -19.98
N PHE A 523 11.14 -40.54 -19.78
CA PHE A 523 11.57 -39.33 -19.05
C PHE A 523 10.47 -38.90 -18.05
N PRO A 524 10.17 -39.72 -17.03
CA PRO A 524 9.05 -39.46 -16.10
C PRO A 524 9.20 -38.15 -15.31
N GLU A 525 10.43 -37.69 -15.08
CA GLU A 525 10.69 -36.46 -14.33
C GLU A 525 10.64 -35.18 -15.17
N LEU A 526 10.77 -35.29 -16.50
CA LEU A 526 10.81 -34.15 -17.40
C LEU A 526 9.47 -33.42 -17.41
N VAL A 527 9.48 -32.10 -17.24
CA VAL A 527 8.24 -31.32 -17.32
C VAL A 527 7.79 -31.24 -18.78
N VAL A 528 6.56 -31.62 -19.06
CA VAL A 528 5.99 -31.54 -20.43
C VAL A 528 4.79 -30.61 -20.44
N SER A 529 4.93 -29.56 -21.23
CA SER A 529 3.86 -28.68 -21.67
C SER A 529 3.26 -29.18 -22.98
N VAL A 530 1.95 -29.01 -23.19
CA VAL A 530 1.29 -29.28 -24.47
C VAL A 530 0.73 -27.97 -25.03
N ASP A 531 1.21 -27.58 -26.21
CA ASP A 531 0.77 -26.39 -26.96
C ASP A 531 -0.53 -26.70 -27.69
N THR A 532 -1.65 -26.39 -27.05
CA THR A 532 -3.00 -26.58 -27.61
C THR A 532 -3.98 -25.57 -27.06
N TYR A 533 -4.91 -25.14 -27.92
CA TYR A 533 -6.06 -24.31 -27.54
C TYR A 533 -7.35 -25.12 -27.39
N ARG A 534 -7.30 -26.46 -27.52
CA ARG A 534 -8.48 -27.35 -27.48
C ARG A 534 -8.58 -28.07 -26.14
N ALA A 535 -9.72 -27.97 -25.48
CA ALA A 535 -9.94 -28.55 -24.17
C ALA A 535 -9.86 -30.08 -24.19
N GLU A 536 -10.31 -30.75 -25.25
CA GLU A 536 -10.25 -32.22 -25.35
C GLU A 536 -8.82 -32.74 -25.57
N VAL A 537 -8.00 -32.04 -26.34
CA VAL A 537 -6.56 -32.35 -26.48
C VAL A 537 -5.84 -32.15 -25.15
N ALA A 538 -6.13 -31.04 -24.46
CA ALA A 538 -5.60 -30.76 -23.13
C ALA A 538 -6.00 -31.86 -22.13
N ARG A 539 -7.28 -32.27 -22.12
CA ARG A 539 -7.83 -33.32 -21.26
C ARG A 539 -7.12 -34.66 -21.46
N ALA A 540 -7.03 -35.13 -22.71
CA ALA A 540 -6.36 -36.38 -23.03
C ALA A 540 -4.86 -36.32 -22.68
N SER A 541 -4.21 -35.18 -22.89
CA SER A 541 -2.80 -34.99 -22.58
C SER A 541 -2.51 -35.04 -21.08
N VAL A 542 -3.33 -34.38 -20.24
CA VAL A 542 -3.17 -34.42 -18.77
C VAL A 542 -3.41 -35.82 -18.23
N GLN A 543 -4.35 -36.59 -18.79
CA GLN A 543 -4.56 -37.99 -18.41
C GLN A 543 -3.34 -38.87 -18.68
N LEU A 544 -2.54 -38.55 -19.71
CA LEU A 544 -1.25 -39.20 -19.98
C LEU A 544 -0.08 -38.59 -19.18
N GLY A 545 -0.34 -37.57 -18.36
CA GLY A 545 0.62 -36.97 -17.44
C GLY A 545 1.26 -35.67 -17.94
N ALA A 546 0.70 -34.95 -18.92
CA ALA A 546 1.14 -33.58 -19.20
C ALA A 546 1.09 -32.71 -17.92
N ASP A 547 2.09 -31.85 -17.73
CA ASP A 547 2.25 -31.03 -16.52
C ASP A 547 1.66 -29.62 -16.69
N ILE A 548 1.72 -29.09 -17.92
CA ILE A 548 1.31 -27.74 -18.28
C ILE A 548 0.51 -27.80 -19.58
N ILE A 549 -0.55 -27.00 -19.68
CA ILE A 549 -1.24 -26.70 -20.93
C ILE A 549 -0.85 -25.30 -21.37
N ASN A 550 -0.31 -25.19 -22.58
CA ASN A 550 0.09 -23.92 -23.16
C ASN A 550 -0.95 -23.48 -24.21
N ASP A 551 -1.84 -22.58 -23.82
CA ASP A 551 -2.89 -22.08 -24.70
C ASP A 551 -2.56 -20.66 -25.17
N VAL A 552 -2.07 -20.56 -26.41
CA VAL A 552 -1.75 -19.28 -27.07
C VAL A 552 -2.97 -18.36 -27.21
N SER A 553 -4.18 -18.92 -27.13
CA SER A 553 -5.43 -18.18 -27.18
C SER A 553 -5.95 -17.71 -25.84
N GLY A 554 -5.44 -18.29 -24.76
CA GLY A 554 -5.91 -18.02 -23.42
C GLY A 554 -7.42 -18.25 -23.28
N GLY A 555 -7.92 -19.40 -23.73
CA GLY A 555 -9.32 -19.79 -23.66
C GLY A 555 -10.25 -19.11 -24.66
N LEU A 556 -9.74 -18.27 -25.57
CA LEU A 556 -10.57 -17.58 -26.56
C LEU A 556 -11.13 -18.51 -27.65
N LEU A 557 -10.45 -19.62 -27.94
CA LEU A 557 -10.81 -20.54 -29.03
C LEU A 557 -11.59 -21.78 -28.57
N ASP A 558 -11.69 -22.03 -27.26
CA ASP A 558 -12.45 -23.14 -26.68
C ASP A 558 -13.00 -22.74 -25.30
N ASP A 559 -14.32 -22.64 -25.19
CA ASP A 559 -15.02 -22.18 -23.99
C ASP A 559 -14.96 -23.18 -22.82
N LYS A 560 -14.58 -24.43 -23.08
CA LYS A 560 -14.43 -25.48 -22.06
C LYS A 560 -13.06 -25.48 -21.39
N MET A 561 -12.10 -24.71 -21.91
CA MET A 561 -10.71 -24.74 -21.43
C MET A 561 -10.61 -24.37 -19.94
N TYR A 562 -11.28 -23.30 -19.50
CA TYR A 562 -11.19 -22.86 -18.11
C TYR A 562 -11.82 -23.85 -17.13
N GLU A 563 -12.97 -24.43 -17.48
CA GLU A 563 -13.61 -25.47 -16.67
C GLU A 563 -12.66 -26.67 -16.51
N PHE A 564 -12.05 -27.12 -17.60
CA PHE A 564 -11.08 -28.22 -17.56
C PHE A 564 -9.84 -27.89 -16.71
N VAL A 565 -9.26 -26.70 -16.85
CA VAL A 565 -8.08 -26.27 -16.08
C VAL A 565 -8.41 -26.20 -14.59
N ALA A 566 -9.61 -25.71 -14.23
CA ALA A 566 -10.07 -25.64 -12.84
C ALA A 566 -10.21 -27.04 -12.23
N GLN A 567 -10.80 -27.99 -12.97
CA GLN A 567 -11.02 -29.36 -12.51
C GLN A 567 -9.73 -30.17 -12.40
N SER A 568 -8.80 -29.99 -13.35
CA SER A 568 -7.57 -30.79 -13.43
C SER A 568 -6.47 -30.31 -12.47
N GLY A 569 -6.48 -29.03 -12.09
CA GLY A 569 -5.40 -28.45 -11.29
C GLY A 569 -4.07 -28.28 -12.05
N VAL A 570 -4.05 -28.49 -13.36
CA VAL A 570 -2.86 -28.43 -14.21
C VAL A 570 -2.30 -26.99 -14.30
N GLY A 571 -0.99 -26.85 -14.50
CA GLY A 571 -0.40 -25.57 -14.87
C GLY A 571 -0.94 -25.10 -16.24
N TYR A 572 -1.11 -23.80 -16.41
CA TYR A 572 -1.76 -23.21 -17.58
C TYR A 572 -1.08 -21.93 -18.02
N VAL A 573 -0.56 -21.91 -19.24
CA VAL A 573 -0.08 -20.69 -19.89
C VAL A 573 -1.26 -19.98 -20.52
N LEU A 574 -1.59 -18.82 -19.96
CA LEU A 574 -2.55 -17.87 -20.48
C LEU A 574 -1.86 -16.98 -21.53
N GLY A 575 -1.96 -17.36 -22.80
CA GLY A 575 -1.46 -16.57 -23.91
C GLY A 575 -2.39 -15.43 -24.31
N HIS A 576 -1.83 -14.25 -24.56
CA HIS A 576 -2.58 -13.13 -25.14
C HIS A 576 -2.59 -13.18 -26.67
N MET A 577 -3.78 -13.34 -27.26
CA MET A 577 -4.04 -13.08 -28.68
C MET A 577 -5.35 -12.31 -28.88
N ARG A 578 -5.59 -11.83 -30.11
CA ARG A 578 -6.89 -11.27 -30.52
C ARG A 578 -7.39 -11.96 -31.79
N GLY A 579 -8.69 -12.25 -31.84
CA GLY A 579 -9.30 -12.97 -32.96
C GLY A 579 -8.86 -14.43 -33.00
N ASN A 580 -8.49 -14.92 -34.17
CA ASN A 580 -8.00 -16.29 -34.37
C ASN A 580 -6.73 -16.30 -35.26
N ILE A 581 -6.19 -17.49 -35.52
CA ILE A 581 -4.93 -17.64 -36.26
C ILE A 581 -4.98 -17.02 -37.68
N ALA A 582 -6.16 -16.97 -38.29
CA ALA A 582 -6.37 -16.37 -39.61
C ALA A 582 -6.57 -14.84 -39.56
N THR A 583 -7.16 -14.30 -38.49
CA THR A 583 -7.58 -12.89 -38.42
C THR A 583 -6.68 -11.99 -37.56
N MET A 584 -5.86 -12.56 -36.68
CA MET A 584 -5.11 -11.81 -35.65
C MET A 584 -4.25 -10.66 -36.18
N ASN A 585 -3.65 -10.79 -37.38
CA ASN A 585 -2.80 -9.74 -37.94
C ASN A 585 -3.55 -8.43 -38.20
N ALA A 586 -4.85 -8.50 -38.48
CA ALA A 586 -5.71 -7.33 -38.69
C ALA A 586 -6.11 -6.62 -37.38
N LEU A 587 -5.92 -7.27 -36.22
CA LEU A 587 -6.41 -6.81 -34.91
C LEU A 587 -5.31 -6.21 -34.03
N SER A 588 -4.28 -5.65 -34.67
CA SER A 588 -3.09 -5.11 -33.99
C SER A 588 -3.23 -3.65 -33.51
N ASN A 589 -4.42 -3.05 -33.55
CA ASN A 589 -4.67 -1.71 -33.02
C ASN A 589 -5.08 -1.77 -31.53
N TYR A 590 -4.30 -1.15 -30.64
CA TYR A 590 -4.55 -1.12 -29.20
C TYR A 590 -4.96 0.27 -28.68
N ASP A 591 -5.22 1.23 -29.57
CA ASP A 591 -5.62 2.60 -29.18
C ASP A 591 -7.00 2.65 -28.51
N GLU A 592 -7.86 1.68 -28.82
CA GLU A 592 -9.17 1.54 -28.21
C GLU A 592 -9.06 0.85 -26.84
N VAL A 593 -9.60 1.50 -25.82
CA VAL A 593 -9.69 0.95 -24.47
C VAL A 593 -10.80 -0.09 -24.47
N ALA A 594 -10.49 -1.33 -24.09
CA ALA A 594 -11.47 -2.40 -23.91
C ALA A 594 -12.61 -1.93 -22.97
N PRO A 595 -13.86 -2.38 -23.20
CA PRO A 595 -15.00 -1.96 -22.39
C PRO A 595 -14.87 -2.41 -20.93
N GLY A 596 -15.32 -1.55 -20.01
CA GLY A 596 -15.33 -1.80 -18.55
C GLY A 596 -14.68 -0.65 -17.77
N GLU A 597 -15.33 -0.19 -16.70
CA GLU A 597 -14.73 0.79 -15.79
C GLU A 597 -13.73 0.07 -14.87
N VAL A 598 -12.45 0.13 -15.24
CA VAL A 598 -11.35 -0.42 -14.42
C VAL A 598 -10.53 0.70 -13.81
N LYS A 599 -10.27 0.61 -12.51
CA LYS A 599 -9.27 1.44 -11.84
C LYS A 599 -7.90 0.81 -12.05
N GLN A 600 -7.04 1.50 -12.80
CA GLN A 600 -5.63 1.13 -12.97
C GLN A 600 -4.77 1.83 -11.90
N PHE A 601 -3.67 1.19 -11.51
CA PHE A 601 -2.75 1.71 -10.50
C PHE A 601 -1.42 2.20 -11.07
N SER A 602 -1.29 2.27 -12.40
CA SER A 602 -0.09 2.78 -13.09
C SER A 602 -0.44 3.25 -14.50
N ASP A 603 0.42 4.11 -15.06
CA ASP A 603 0.29 4.60 -16.44
C ASP A 603 0.89 3.59 -17.43
N TYR A 604 0.12 3.25 -18.46
CA TYR A 604 0.53 2.34 -19.52
C TYR A 604 0.34 2.98 -20.90
N SER A 605 1.19 2.59 -21.84
CA SER A 605 0.95 2.81 -23.27
C SER A 605 -0.34 2.08 -23.72
N PRO A 606 -0.91 2.44 -24.89
CA PRO A 606 -2.08 1.74 -25.42
C PRO A 606 -1.85 0.23 -25.57
N VAL A 607 -0.69 -0.17 -26.10
CA VAL A 607 -0.34 -1.58 -26.33
C VAL A 607 -0.19 -2.33 -25.00
N MET A 608 0.65 -1.85 -24.08
CA MET A 608 0.86 -2.52 -22.80
C MET A 608 -0.43 -2.56 -21.97
N GLY A 609 -1.14 -1.44 -21.90
CA GLY A 609 -2.39 -1.33 -21.14
C GLY A 609 -3.50 -2.21 -21.73
N GLY A 610 -3.59 -2.31 -23.06
CA GLY A 610 -4.53 -3.19 -23.75
C GLY A 610 -4.24 -4.66 -23.47
N VAL A 611 -2.98 -5.08 -23.64
CA VAL A 611 -2.55 -6.46 -23.36
C VAL A 611 -2.81 -6.85 -21.90
N CYS A 612 -2.44 -5.99 -20.96
CA CYS A 612 -2.63 -6.27 -19.54
C CYS A 612 -4.10 -6.31 -19.14
N ARG A 613 -4.94 -5.41 -19.65
CA ARG A 613 -6.39 -5.43 -19.39
C ARG A 613 -7.04 -6.71 -19.92
N GLU A 614 -6.74 -7.11 -21.15
CA GLU A 614 -7.33 -8.31 -21.76
C GLU A 614 -6.92 -9.58 -21.01
N LEU A 615 -5.65 -9.69 -20.61
CA LEU A 615 -5.19 -10.74 -19.72
C LEU A 615 -5.85 -10.67 -18.33
N GLY A 616 -6.05 -9.48 -17.78
CA GLY A 616 -6.75 -9.27 -16.51
C GLY A 616 -8.19 -9.78 -16.56
N VAL A 617 -8.94 -9.45 -17.60
CA VAL A 617 -10.29 -9.95 -17.85
C VAL A 617 -10.31 -11.47 -18.01
N ALA A 618 -9.32 -12.05 -18.69
CA ALA A 618 -9.21 -13.50 -18.79
C ALA A 618 -8.98 -14.16 -17.41
N ILE A 619 -8.11 -13.58 -16.58
CA ILE A 619 -7.89 -14.06 -15.20
C ILE A 619 -9.15 -13.95 -14.35
N GLU A 620 -9.94 -12.88 -14.49
CA GLU A 620 -11.23 -12.75 -13.77
C GLU A 620 -12.17 -13.91 -14.12
N LYS A 621 -12.34 -14.21 -15.42
CA LYS A 621 -13.15 -15.34 -15.90
C LYS A 621 -12.61 -16.70 -15.44
N MET A 622 -11.30 -16.86 -15.43
CA MET A 622 -10.65 -18.08 -14.92
C MET A 622 -10.92 -18.28 -13.44
N GLN A 623 -10.85 -17.21 -12.64
CA GLN A 623 -11.17 -17.26 -11.20
C GLN A 623 -12.64 -17.60 -10.96
N GLU A 624 -13.56 -17.05 -11.76
CA GLU A 624 -14.99 -17.40 -11.73
C GLU A 624 -15.24 -18.87 -12.07
N ALA A 625 -14.48 -19.43 -13.02
CA ALA A 625 -14.51 -20.85 -13.36
C ALA A 625 -13.84 -21.75 -12.28
N GLY A 626 -13.21 -21.17 -11.26
CA GLY A 626 -12.56 -21.89 -10.16
C GLY A 626 -11.07 -22.16 -10.37
N VAL A 627 -10.45 -21.66 -11.45
CA VAL A 627 -9.02 -21.79 -11.67
C VAL A 627 -8.26 -21.03 -10.58
N ARG A 628 -7.26 -21.68 -10.00
CA ARG A 628 -6.42 -21.08 -8.96
C ARG A 628 -5.29 -20.29 -9.59
N ARG A 629 -4.95 -19.14 -9.01
CA ARG A 629 -3.88 -18.27 -9.51
C ARG A 629 -2.54 -18.98 -9.66
N TRP A 630 -2.19 -19.87 -8.73
CA TRP A 630 -0.93 -20.62 -8.76
C TRP A 630 -0.80 -21.55 -9.98
N GLN A 631 -1.89 -21.82 -10.70
CA GLN A 631 -1.84 -22.57 -11.96
C GLN A 631 -1.42 -21.68 -13.15
N VAL A 632 -1.53 -20.35 -13.02
CA VAL A 632 -1.46 -19.43 -14.16
C VAL A 632 -0.02 -18.98 -14.42
N ILE A 633 0.37 -19.08 -15.69
CA ILE A 633 1.57 -18.49 -16.27
C ILE A 633 1.09 -17.48 -17.33
N ILE A 634 1.62 -16.27 -17.36
CA ILE A 634 1.21 -15.26 -18.34
C ILE A 634 2.19 -15.22 -19.51
N ASP A 635 1.69 -15.30 -20.74
CA ASP A 635 2.44 -14.97 -21.96
C ASP A 635 1.78 -13.77 -22.67
N PRO A 636 2.46 -12.60 -22.78
CA PRO A 636 1.92 -11.45 -23.50
C PRO A 636 1.79 -11.68 -25.02
N GLY A 637 2.22 -12.84 -25.52
CA GLY A 637 1.92 -13.34 -26.86
C GLY A 637 2.67 -12.61 -27.95
N LEU A 638 4.00 -12.66 -27.94
CA LEU A 638 4.83 -12.04 -28.99
C LEU A 638 4.44 -12.56 -30.39
N GLY A 639 4.14 -11.64 -31.31
CA GLY A 639 3.73 -11.93 -32.68
C GLY A 639 2.26 -12.30 -32.86
N PHE A 640 1.45 -12.37 -31.80
CA PHE A 640 0.01 -12.61 -31.87
C PHE A 640 -0.76 -11.29 -31.80
N ALA A 641 -1.29 -10.84 -32.94
CA ALA A 641 -1.96 -9.54 -33.11
C ALA A 641 -1.09 -8.33 -32.72
N LYS A 642 0.21 -8.36 -33.07
CA LYS A 642 1.20 -7.34 -32.66
C LYS A 642 2.19 -7.02 -33.77
N LYS A 643 2.41 -5.74 -34.01
CA LYS A 643 3.41 -5.23 -34.96
C LYS A 643 4.83 -5.34 -34.37
N THR A 644 5.86 -5.14 -35.19
CA THR A 644 7.27 -5.21 -34.74
C THR A 644 7.52 -4.29 -33.55
N GLU A 645 7.06 -3.04 -33.64
CA GLU A 645 7.18 -2.03 -32.59
C GLU A 645 6.53 -2.48 -31.28
N HIS A 646 5.34 -3.09 -31.36
CA HIS A 646 4.60 -3.59 -30.20
C HIS A 646 5.34 -4.75 -29.51
N ASN A 647 5.94 -5.66 -30.30
CA ASN A 647 6.73 -6.76 -29.75
C ASN A 647 7.97 -6.24 -29.01
N LEU A 648 8.66 -5.26 -29.58
CA LEU A 648 9.83 -4.63 -28.95
C LEU A 648 9.45 -3.89 -27.66
N GLU A 649 8.30 -3.21 -27.66
CA GLU A 649 7.77 -2.55 -26.47
C GLU A 649 7.48 -3.54 -25.34
N LEU A 650 6.80 -4.65 -25.62
CA LEU A 650 6.49 -5.66 -24.61
C LEU A 650 7.75 -6.30 -24.01
N ILE A 651 8.79 -6.53 -24.82
CA ILE A 651 10.09 -7.03 -24.33
C ILE A 651 10.75 -5.99 -23.43
N ARG A 652 10.80 -4.73 -23.88
CA ARG A 652 11.46 -3.62 -23.17
C ARG A 652 10.79 -3.29 -21.84
N ASP A 653 9.46 -3.34 -21.79
CA ASP A 653 8.66 -2.91 -20.65
C ASP A 653 8.05 -4.08 -19.86
N LEU A 654 8.55 -5.32 -20.02
CA LEU A 654 8.01 -6.52 -19.36
C LEU A 654 7.92 -6.38 -17.82
N LYS A 655 8.85 -5.67 -17.18
CA LYS A 655 8.78 -5.38 -15.74
C LYS A 655 7.53 -4.59 -15.33
N LYS A 656 7.01 -3.73 -16.22
CA LYS A 656 5.75 -2.99 -15.96
C LYS A 656 4.55 -3.92 -16.06
N LEU A 657 4.56 -4.86 -17.02
CA LEU A 657 3.54 -5.91 -17.11
C LEU A 657 3.50 -6.74 -15.82
N ALA A 658 4.67 -7.15 -15.31
CA ALA A 658 4.78 -7.91 -14.06
C ALA A 658 4.18 -7.19 -12.84
N GLN A 659 4.04 -5.85 -12.91
CA GLN A 659 3.52 -5.00 -11.83
C GLN A 659 2.08 -4.53 -12.12
N TYR A 660 1.44 -5.09 -13.15
CA TYR A 660 0.11 -4.71 -13.54
C TYR A 660 -0.91 -5.04 -12.45
N ARG A 661 -1.80 -4.09 -12.18
CA ARG A 661 -2.85 -4.19 -11.19
C ARG A 661 -4.10 -3.50 -11.73
N GLN A 662 -5.24 -4.16 -11.58
CA GLN A 662 -6.55 -3.58 -11.89
C GLN A 662 -7.57 -3.92 -10.81
N LEU A 663 -8.53 -3.02 -10.62
CA LEU A 663 -9.75 -3.26 -9.87
C LEU A 663 -10.93 -2.99 -10.81
N SER A 664 -11.72 -4.02 -11.08
CA SER A 664 -13.01 -3.85 -11.76
C SER A 664 -13.97 -3.10 -10.86
N LEU A 665 -14.48 -1.95 -11.32
CA LEU A 665 -15.45 -1.16 -10.55
C LEU A 665 -16.86 -1.78 -10.60
N GLU A 666 -17.13 -2.63 -11.58
CA GLU A 666 -18.39 -3.34 -11.73
C GLU A 666 -18.47 -4.56 -10.81
N THR A 667 -17.44 -5.42 -10.82
CA THR A 667 -17.44 -6.67 -10.05
C THR A 667 -16.76 -6.53 -8.69
N GLY A 668 -15.98 -5.46 -8.46
CA GLY A 668 -15.13 -5.31 -7.28
C GLY A 668 -13.96 -6.30 -7.25
N GLN A 669 -13.69 -6.99 -8.35
CA GLN A 669 -12.62 -7.98 -8.45
C GLN A 669 -11.28 -7.30 -8.69
N TYR A 670 -10.28 -7.72 -7.92
CA TYR A 670 -8.92 -7.21 -7.99
C TYR A 670 -8.03 -8.27 -8.66
N VAL A 671 -7.29 -7.86 -9.67
CA VAL A 671 -6.28 -8.70 -10.34
C VAL A 671 -4.93 -7.99 -10.27
N SER A 672 -3.91 -8.74 -9.86
CA SER A 672 -2.51 -8.33 -9.88
C SER A 672 -1.70 -9.30 -10.72
N PHE A 673 -0.62 -8.85 -11.37
CA PHE A 673 0.37 -9.73 -12.01
C PHE A 673 1.61 -9.92 -11.12
N ASP A 674 1.61 -9.39 -9.89
CA ASP A 674 2.71 -9.56 -8.95
C ASP A 674 2.99 -11.05 -8.71
N ASP A 675 4.27 -11.44 -8.87
CA ASP A 675 4.79 -12.81 -8.73
C ASP A 675 3.92 -13.89 -9.40
N VAL A 676 3.40 -13.58 -10.60
CA VAL A 676 2.92 -14.59 -11.55
C VAL A 676 4.07 -14.93 -12.50
N ALA A 677 4.21 -16.20 -12.87
CA ALA A 677 5.26 -16.61 -13.79
C ALA A 677 5.06 -15.95 -15.16
N LEU A 678 6.11 -15.35 -15.71
CA LEU A 678 6.09 -14.73 -17.04
C LEU A 678 6.82 -15.58 -18.07
N LEU A 679 6.10 -15.97 -19.13
CA LEU A 679 6.64 -16.68 -20.27
C LEU A 679 6.86 -15.74 -21.46
N MET A 680 8.01 -15.85 -22.13
CA MET A 680 8.31 -15.10 -23.34
C MET A 680 8.79 -16.02 -24.46
N GLY A 681 8.13 -15.97 -25.62
CA GLY A 681 8.49 -16.75 -26.82
C GLY A 681 9.04 -15.93 -27.99
N PRO A 682 10.25 -15.34 -27.92
CA PRO A 682 10.81 -14.54 -29.02
C PRO A 682 11.35 -15.37 -30.19
N SER A 683 11.55 -16.67 -30.00
CA SER A 683 12.37 -17.51 -30.87
C SER A 683 11.89 -17.56 -32.33
N ARG A 684 12.81 -17.22 -33.25
CA ARG A 684 12.62 -17.22 -34.72
C ARG A 684 11.43 -16.37 -35.22
N LYS A 685 10.84 -15.50 -34.40
CA LYS A 685 9.66 -14.67 -34.74
C LYS A 685 9.95 -13.70 -35.89
N GLN A 686 8.88 -13.27 -36.58
CA GLN A 686 8.97 -12.42 -37.77
C GLN A 686 9.64 -11.07 -37.51
N PHE A 687 9.40 -10.44 -36.35
CA PHE A 687 10.00 -9.14 -36.01
C PHE A 687 11.54 -9.19 -36.02
N ILE A 688 12.14 -10.29 -35.55
CA ILE A 688 13.60 -10.51 -35.62
C ILE A 688 14.06 -10.57 -37.08
N GLY A 689 13.30 -11.27 -37.92
CA GLY A 689 13.55 -11.34 -39.36
C GLY A 689 13.46 -9.99 -40.04
N GLY A 690 12.46 -9.17 -39.70
CA GLY A 690 12.29 -7.82 -40.23
C GLY A 690 13.47 -6.90 -39.87
N ILE A 691 14.04 -7.03 -38.67
CA ILE A 691 15.20 -6.24 -38.23
C ILE A 691 16.50 -6.74 -38.86
N THR A 692 16.70 -8.05 -38.94
CA THR A 692 18.00 -8.65 -39.34
C THR A 692 18.10 -9.03 -40.81
N GLY A 693 16.98 -9.06 -41.54
CA GLY A 693 16.89 -9.57 -42.91
C GLY A 693 17.05 -11.09 -43.03
N LYS A 694 17.07 -11.85 -41.91
CA LYS A 694 17.36 -13.29 -41.92
C LYS A 694 16.10 -14.18 -41.99
N PRO A 695 16.15 -15.34 -42.67
CA PRO A 695 15.09 -16.34 -42.63
C PRO A 695 15.00 -17.03 -41.26
N PRO A 696 13.88 -17.68 -40.89
CA PRO A 696 13.66 -18.22 -39.55
C PRO A 696 14.79 -19.09 -38.98
N LYS A 697 15.39 -19.98 -39.79
CA LYS A 697 16.48 -20.87 -39.36
C LYS A 697 17.76 -20.13 -38.95
N ASP A 698 18.01 -18.95 -39.53
CA ASP A 698 19.26 -18.20 -39.33
C ASP A 698 19.13 -17.08 -38.29
N ARG A 699 18.01 -17.07 -37.53
CA ARG A 699 17.70 -16.04 -36.52
C ARG A 699 18.28 -16.34 -35.14
N VAL A 700 19.18 -17.31 -34.98
CA VAL A 700 19.70 -17.74 -33.67
C VAL A 700 20.30 -16.58 -32.86
N PHE A 701 21.14 -15.73 -33.45
CA PHE A 701 21.75 -14.60 -32.74
C PHE A 701 20.76 -13.46 -32.45
N GLY A 702 19.81 -13.22 -33.35
CA GLY A 702 18.72 -12.28 -33.08
C GLY A 702 17.81 -12.77 -31.95
N THR A 703 17.61 -14.10 -31.87
CA THR A 703 16.89 -14.75 -30.78
C THR A 703 17.68 -14.63 -29.48
N ALA A 704 18.99 -14.87 -29.49
CA ALA A 704 19.86 -14.70 -28.31
C ALA A 704 19.74 -13.29 -27.71
N ALA A 705 19.79 -12.25 -28.56
CA ALA A 705 19.61 -10.87 -28.13
C ALA A 705 18.23 -10.63 -27.49
N ALA A 706 17.17 -11.14 -28.12
CA ALA A 706 15.80 -11.00 -27.60
C ALA A 706 15.59 -11.79 -26.29
N VAL A 707 16.14 -13.00 -26.17
CA VAL A 707 16.07 -13.83 -24.95
C VAL A 707 16.77 -13.12 -23.79
N SER A 708 18.00 -12.64 -23.99
CA SER A 708 18.73 -11.88 -22.97
C SER A 708 17.95 -10.64 -22.52
N ALA A 709 17.34 -9.90 -23.47
CA ALA A 709 16.49 -8.76 -23.14
C ALA A 709 15.21 -9.14 -22.37
N CYS A 710 14.58 -10.29 -22.67
CA CYS A 710 13.43 -10.80 -21.91
C CYS A 710 13.85 -11.12 -20.46
N ILE A 711 14.99 -11.80 -20.28
CA ILE A 711 15.52 -12.16 -18.95
C ILE A 711 15.86 -10.90 -18.14
N ALA A 712 16.54 -9.93 -18.75
CA ALA A 712 16.85 -8.64 -18.12
C ALA A 712 15.61 -7.89 -17.60
N ASN A 713 14.46 -8.12 -18.26
CA ASN A 713 13.18 -7.52 -17.94
C ASN A 713 12.22 -8.44 -17.17
N GLY A 714 12.74 -9.55 -16.62
CA GLY A 714 12.02 -10.37 -15.63
C GLY A 714 11.24 -11.56 -16.20
N ALA A 715 11.53 -12.03 -17.42
CA ALA A 715 10.94 -13.26 -17.94
C ALA A 715 11.42 -14.48 -17.13
N ASP A 716 10.50 -15.25 -16.56
CA ASP A 716 10.80 -16.46 -15.78
C ASP A 716 10.93 -17.70 -16.64
N ILE A 717 10.25 -17.74 -17.79
CA ILE A 717 10.30 -18.82 -18.75
C ILE A 717 10.61 -18.24 -20.14
N VAL A 718 11.58 -18.81 -20.85
CA VAL A 718 11.85 -18.47 -22.25
C VAL A 718 11.59 -19.65 -23.17
N ARG A 719 10.70 -19.46 -24.15
CA ARG A 719 10.27 -20.49 -25.09
C ARG A 719 11.08 -20.44 -26.39
N VAL A 720 11.85 -21.49 -26.69
CA VAL A 720 12.86 -21.48 -27.75
C VAL A 720 12.94 -22.75 -28.60
N HIS A 721 13.35 -22.61 -29.87
CA HIS A 721 13.64 -23.74 -30.75
C HIS A 721 15.07 -24.27 -30.56
N ASP A 722 16.06 -23.36 -30.53
CA ASP A 722 17.50 -23.66 -30.48
C ASP A 722 17.97 -23.78 -29.02
N PHE A 723 17.58 -24.86 -28.33
CA PHE A 723 17.78 -24.97 -26.88
C PHE A 723 19.25 -24.98 -26.43
N GLU A 724 20.16 -25.61 -27.16
CA GLU A 724 21.59 -25.67 -26.80
C GLU A 724 22.21 -24.26 -26.70
N PRO A 725 22.21 -23.43 -27.75
CA PRO A 725 22.78 -22.08 -27.64
C PRO A 725 21.97 -21.17 -26.72
N MET A 726 20.65 -21.35 -26.62
CA MET A 726 19.83 -20.50 -25.75
C MET A 726 20.03 -20.82 -24.27
N LYS A 727 20.47 -22.03 -23.91
CA LYS A 727 20.87 -22.35 -22.54
C LYS A 727 22.05 -21.49 -22.10
N ASP A 728 23.10 -21.40 -22.92
CA ASP A 728 24.27 -20.57 -22.60
C ASP A 728 23.88 -19.09 -22.48
N VAL A 729 23.01 -18.61 -23.38
CA VAL A 729 22.48 -17.25 -23.31
C VAL A 729 21.72 -17.02 -22.00
N ALA A 730 20.85 -17.95 -21.60
CA ALA A 730 20.07 -17.83 -20.38
C ALA A 730 20.96 -17.83 -19.13
N LEU A 731 21.95 -18.74 -19.06
CA LEU A 731 22.91 -18.82 -17.95
C LEU A 731 23.71 -17.53 -17.79
N VAL A 732 24.22 -16.98 -18.89
CA VAL A 732 24.96 -15.70 -18.86
C VAL A 732 24.04 -14.54 -18.50
N ALA A 733 22.82 -14.49 -19.06
CA ALA A 733 21.86 -13.44 -18.75
C ALA A 733 21.43 -13.48 -17.27
N ASP A 734 21.12 -14.64 -16.72
CA ASP A 734 20.80 -14.79 -15.29
C ASP A 734 21.96 -14.33 -14.41
N SER A 735 23.20 -14.70 -14.77
CA SER A 735 24.41 -14.25 -14.05
C SER A 735 24.60 -12.73 -14.07
N ILE A 736 24.14 -12.04 -15.13
CA ILE A 736 24.20 -10.58 -15.24
C ILE A 736 23.06 -9.92 -14.47
N TYR A 737 21.83 -10.44 -14.58
CA TYR A 737 20.62 -9.69 -14.22
C TYR A 737 19.93 -10.17 -12.94
N ARG A 738 20.10 -11.44 -12.54
CA ARG A 738 19.40 -12.02 -11.37
C ARG A 738 20.25 -12.09 -10.11
N THR A 739 21.58 -11.88 -10.17
CA THR A 739 22.50 -12.02 -9.02
C THR A 739 22.23 -13.30 -8.23
N LEU A 740 22.60 -14.44 -8.85
CA LEU A 740 22.60 -15.77 -8.23
C LEU A 740 23.56 -15.85 -7.04
#